data_AF-A0A936Y592-F1
#
_entry.id   AF-A0A936Y592-F1
#
_cell.length_a   1.000
_cell.length_b   1.000
_cell.length_c   1.000
_cell.angle_alpha   90.00
_cell.angle_beta   90.00
_cell.angle_gamma   90.00
#
_symmetry.space_group_name_H-M   'P 1'
#
loop_
_entity.id
_entity.type
_entity.pdbx_description
1 polymer ?
#
loop_
_entity_poly.entity_id
_entity_poly.type
_entity_poly.pdbx_seq_one_letter_code
_entity_poly.pdbx_strand_id
1 'polypeptide(L)'
;MTIYKFLNIDWSHFVRPRLDDDIDVHARFIGEFILRHPYQSKDNAATGDRDLHGRSHAYRVALLIEVFFKLYNSFDQHFDLAYDHNLLKIMQIVGLLHDTGREGDFKDTELWEEHSAQNCYFYLYDVLGLTQEEAQKYANTILLKDTKNQFGLSQSLIIALLQCGDCLDVLRARHKFDGTRLDFYQRVIVVQKQKVLLDVLACLIQDFRKLLHEQGDLIYDKNPTLKVPLESSLTPLSDLRSSITQGNYRVLGALVKEPYHKKLDLTLILQAAKDSLAPIDRIMQSGEIFARCINKPMDITAKYKESRAELELRKVRRGFNIKPVGDEKLDVKRANRNRSTTMIGYGAPLFYKASVGFLLIKPRFDQCVKASSRNLVSGKGKKKDTIADAPDKVLLQIQKVHHDLKLGGSKDSGTKYSNNECIFNIDSYQGIFFTDHSYLDIKVDKGALEYRLPLQAIELSLLYKHYFENTVLPIYEYNLKEDRLKPYNFTVDTIVLLWTAAFEGMLKDNDSFTTASKQLTYESLIAILDKFVSQGMKRLDRYYPQEWKLAVKNGIKDHITQKFIAFESQLTGSDVLDLLLDKHFHATLKFLFPLLDENQQLHFQEVLKNSYEYLINEKKDHVITDFFTLMLLDKTFKLFNVPNDLETLARTQYKELILAISKNDSDMNTKLKTARSFESVFLNRDWYNDEFKWAIGIFESSHHNTIEMIKRFRAAPSPLPQIDILELRSFIYINNVFKIFPPPHSSLKCKPLTFF
;
A
#
# COMPACT_ATOMS: atom_id res chain seq x y z
N MET A 1 -35.18 -33.71 18.77
CA MET A 1 -35.10 -32.44 19.52
C MET A 1 -35.07 -31.36 18.45
N THR A 2 -36.20 -30.71 18.22
CA THR A 2 -36.44 -29.86 17.04
C THR A 2 -35.63 -28.56 17.13
N ILE A 3 -35.21 -27.98 16.00
CA ILE A 3 -34.59 -26.64 15.89
C ILE A 3 -35.25 -25.62 16.86
N TYR A 4 -36.57 -25.74 17.02
CA TYR A 4 -37.42 -24.94 17.90
C TYR A 4 -36.97 -24.84 19.35
N LYS A 5 -36.30 -25.87 19.91
CA LYS A 5 -35.82 -25.85 21.30
C LYS A 5 -34.48 -25.15 21.49
N PHE A 6 -33.66 -25.05 20.44
CA PHE A 6 -32.32 -24.46 20.56
C PHE A 6 -32.31 -22.93 20.47
N LEU A 7 -33.26 -22.36 19.73
CA LEU A 7 -33.23 -20.92 19.41
C LEU A 7 -34.25 -20.08 20.19
N ASN A 8 -35.21 -20.69 20.91
CA ASN A 8 -36.27 -19.95 21.64
C ASN A 8 -36.95 -18.84 20.79
N ILE A 9 -37.07 -19.06 19.49
CA ILE A 9 -37.66 -18.08 18.57
C ILE A 9 -39.18 -18.08 18.74
N ASP A 10 -39.76 -16.92 19.00
CA ASP A 10 -41.20 -16.71 18.95
C ASP A 10 -41.66 -16.60 17.48
N TRP A 11 -42.29 -17.68 17.00
CA TRP A 11 -42.77 -17.80 15.62
C TRP A 11 -44.07 -17.06 15.36
N SER A 12 -44.77 -16.59 16.39
CA SER A 12 -46.11 -15.99 16.24
C SER A 12 -46.12 -14.72 15.38
N HIS A 13 -44.95 -14.09 15.22
CA HIS A 13 -44.78 -12.84 14.47
C HIS A 13 -44.24 -13.02 13.05
N PHE A 14 -43.97 -14.25 12.60
CA PHE A 14 -43.32 -14.47 11.30
C PHE A 14 -44.18 -15.27 10.33
N VAL A 15 -44.24 -14.78 9.09
CA VAL A 15 -44.81 -15.55 7.98
C VAL A 15 -43.86 -16.71 7.70
N ARG A 16 -44.34 -17.92 7.94
CA ARG A 16 -43.61 -19.15 7.68
C ARG A 16 -43.28 -19.26 6.19
N PRO A 17 -42.00 -19.47 5.80
CA PRO A 17 -41.64 -19.72 4.41
C PRO A 17 -42.35 -20.96 3.87
N ARG A 18 -42.78 -20.90 2.62
CA ARG A 18 -43.33 -22.01 1.83
C ARG A 18 -42.34 -22.37 0.73
N LEU A 19 -42.38 -23.61 0.27
CA LEU A 19 -41.51 -24.06 -0.83
C LEU A 19 -41.65 -23.19 -2.09
N ASP A 20 -42.83 -22.64 -2.35
CA ASP A 20 -43.09 -21.84 -3.55
C ASP A 20 -42.55 -20.41 -3.45
N ASP A 21 -42.17 -19.95 -2.26
CA ASP A 21 -41.63 -18.61 -2.06
C ASP A 21 -40.26 -18.45 -2.77
N ASP A 22 -39.86 -17.21 -3.04
CA ASP A 22 -38.57 -16.94 -3.65
C ASP A 22 -37.42 -17.40 -2.74
N ILE A 23 -36.29 -17.81 -3.32
CA ILE A 23 -35.10 -18.22 -2.58
C ILE A 23 -34.62 -17.14 -1.59
N ASP A 24 -34.88 -15.86 -1.87
CA ASP A 24 -34.58 -14.75 -0.97
C ASP A 24 -35.39 -14.75 0.32
N VAL A 25 -36.59 -15.31 0.32
CA VAL A 25 -37.38 -15.49 1.55
C VAL A 25 -36.68 -16.51 2.44
N HIS A 26 -36.22 -17.62 1.87
CA HIS A 26 -35.48 -18.65 2.60
C HIS A 26 -34.10 -18.15 3.06
N ALA A 27 -33.35 -17.47 2.20
CA ALA A 27 -32.03 -16.91 2.52
C ALA A 27 -32.12 -15.92 3.68
N ARG A 28 -33.08 -14.98 3.65
CA ARG A 28 -33.29 -14.02 4.75
C ARG A 28 -33.67 -14.71 6.05
N PHE A 29 -34.58 -15.68 5.98
CA PHE A 29 -35.00 -16.44 7.15
C PHE A 29 -33.81 -17.19 7.78
N ILE A 30 -33.09 -17.99 7.00
CA ILE A 30 -31.97 -18.80 7.48
C ILE A 30 -30.83 -17.89 7.97
N GLY A 31 -30.56 -16.82 7.22
CA GLY A 31 -29.60 -15.79 7.58
C GLY A 31 -29.90 -15.14 8.92
N GLU A 32 -31.15 -14.80 9.18
CA GLU A 32 -31.57 -14.10 10.40
C GLU A 32 -31.64 -15.01 11.62
N PHE A 33 -32.23 -16.19 11.45
CA PHE A 33 -32.56 -17.06 12.58
C PHE A 33 -31.53 -18.14 12.85
N ILE A 34 -30.60 -18.41 11.94
CA ILE A 34 -29.61 -19.48 12.10
C ILE A 34 -28.20 -18.91 11.99
N LEU A 35 -27.86 -18.35 10.83
CA LEU A 35 -26.48 -17.93 10.54
C LEU A 35 -26.06 -16.62 11.24
N ARG A 36 -27.02 -15.83 11.75
CA ARG A 36 -26.72 -14.62 12.56
C ARG A 36 -26.09 -14.97 13.90
N HIS A 37 -26.41 -16.15 14.44
CA HIS A 37 -26.04 -16.48 15.79
C HIS A 37 -24.53 -16.80 15.86
N PRO A 38 -23.83 -16.20 16.85
CA PRO A 38 -22.42 -16.47 17.06
C PRO A 38 -22.19 -17.95 17.38
N TYR A 39 -20.97 -18.43 17.20
CA TYR A 39 -20.59 -19.77 17.67
C TYR A 39 -20.79 -19.87 19.19
N GLN A 40 -21.37 -20.98 19.67
CA GLN A 40 -21.65 -21.18 21.10
C GLN A 40 -20.41 -21.64 21.87
N SER A 41 -19.37 -22.12 21.18
CA SER A 41 -18.14 -22.62 21.83
C SER A 41 -17.30 -21.48 22.43
N LYS A 42 -16.85 -21.68 23.67
CA LYS A 42 -16.05 -20.70 24.42
C LYS A 42 -14.70 -20.38 23.77
N ASP A 43 -14.15 -21.31 23.00
CA ASP A 43 -12.85 -21.16 22.34
C ASP A 43 -12.88 -20.11 21.19
N ASN A 44 -14.08 -19.77 20.69
CA ASN A 44 -14.28 -18.76 19.63
C ASN A 44 -14.97 -17.48 20.14
N ALA A 45 -15.19 -17.35 21.45
CA ALA A 45 -15.88 -16.20 22.05
C ALA A 45 -15.18 -14.84 21.82
N ALA A 46 -13.90 -14.85 21.41
CA ALA A 46 -13.12 -13.63 21.19
C ALA A 46 -13.52 -12.84 19.93
N THR A 47 -14.08 -13.50 18.90
CA THR A 47 -14.61 -12.81 17.71
C THR A 47 -16.13 -12.86 17.63
N GLY A 48 -16.78 -13.91 18.17
CA GLY A 48 -18.23 -14.10 18.15
C GLY A 48 -18.81 -14.40 16.76
N ASP A 49 -18.32 -13.74 15.72
CA ASP A 49 -18.91 -13.78 14.39
C ASP A 49 -18.48 -15.01 13.56
N ARG A 50 -19.42 -15.52 12.75
CA ARG A 50 -19.21 -16.59 11.75
C ARG A 50 -18.51 -16.05 10.50
N ASP A 51 -17.28 -15.58 10.66
CA ASP A 51 -16.56 -14.88 9.60
C ASP A 51 -16.30 -15.79 8.38
N LEU A 52 -15.88 -17.05 8.55
CA LEU A 52 -15.61 -17.94 7.38
C LEU A 52 -16.83 -18.70 6.87
N HIS A 53 -17.73 -19.10 7.77
CA HIS A 53 -18.91 -19.93 7.47
C HIS A 53 -20.23 -19.23 7.82
N GLY A 54 -20.27 -17.92 7.55
CA GLY A 54 -21.42 -17.03 7.80
C GLY A 54 -22.40 -16.95 6.63
N ARG A 55 -23.15 -15.84 6.58
CA ARG A 55 -24.22 -15.62 5.60
C ARG A 55 -23.66 -15.49 4.20
N SER A 56 -22.58 -14.72 4.02
CA SER A 56 -22.04 -14.46 2.68
C SER A 56 -21.59 -15.76 2.00
N HIS A 57 -20.95 -16.66 2.76
CA HIS A 57 -20.57 -17.99 2.30
C HIS A 57 -21.79 -18.82 1.89
N ALA A 58 -22.78 -18.97 2.78
CA ALA A 58 -23.98 -19.74 2.50
C ALA A 58 -24.73 -19.24 1.26
N TYR A 59 -24.83 -17.91 1.09
CA TYR A 59 -25.50 -17.29 -0.06
C TYR A 59 -24.73 -17.54 -1.36
N ARG A 60 -23.39 -17.45 -1.35
CA ARG A 60 -22.58 -17.80 -2.51
C ARG A 60 -22.69 -19.28 -2.87
N VAL A 61 -22.72 -20.18 -1.90
CA VAL A 61 -22.93 -21.62 -2.16
C VAL A 61 -24.29 -21.85 -2.82
N ALA A 62 -25.37 -21.23 -2.31
CA ALA A 62 -26.70 -21.32 -2.91
C ALA A 62 -26.76 -20.76 -4.34
N LEU A 63 -26.05 -19.66 -4.62
CA LEU A 63 -25.88 -19.15 -5.99
C LEU A 63 -25.11 -20.15 -6.87
N LEU A 64 -24.00 -20.70 -6.38
CA LEU A 64 -23.17 -21.60 -7.15
C LEU A 64 -23.86 -22.94 -7.46
N ILE A 65 -24.77 -23.39 -6.59
CA ILE A 65 -25.64 -24.54 -6.89
C ILE A 65 -26.46 -24.28 -8.16
N GLU A 66 -27.02 -23.09 -8.33
CA GLU A 66 -27.72 -22.71 -9.58
C GLU A 66 -26.77 -22.72 -10.78
N VAL A 67 -25.57 -22.17 -10.62
CA VAL A 67 -24.55 -22.13 -11.69
C VAL A 67 -24.17 -23.54 -12.13
N PHE A 68 -23.84 -24.43 -11.17
CA PHE A 68 -23.48 -25.80 -11.48
C PHE A 68 -24.66 -26.63 -11.97
N PHE A 69 -25.89 -26.37 -11.50
CA PHE A 69 -27.09 -27.00 -12.03
C PHE A 69 -27.23 -26.74 -13.54
N LYS A 70 -27.06 -25.49 -13.97
CA LYS A 70 -27.09 -25.12 -15.41
C LYS A 70 -26.00 -25.81 -16.22
N LEU A 71 -24.78 -25.87 -15.66
CA LEU A 71 -23.66 -26.55 -16.31
C LEU A 71 -23.90 -28.06 -16.44
N TYR A 72 -24.31 -28.73 -15.37
CA TYR A 72 -24.63 -30.15 -15.41
C TYR A 72 -25.80 -30.45 -16.35
N ASN A 73 -26.90 -29.69 -16.27
CA ASN A 73 -28.06 -29.86 -17.15
C ASN A 73 -27.72 -29.70 -18.64
N SER A 74 -26.73 -28.86 -18.95
CA SER A 74 -26.33 -28.62 -20.34
C SER A 74 -25.34 -29.65 -20.86
N PHE A 75 -24.46 -30.18 -19.98
CA PHE A 75 -23.26 -30.88 -20.42
C PHE A 75 -23.09 -32.28 -19.86
N ASP A 76 -23.72 -32.66 -18.75
CA ASP A 76 -23.61 -34.02 -18.25
C ASP A 76 -24.65 -34.92 -18.92
N GLN A 77 -24.17 -35.90 -19.69
CA GLN A 77 -25.00 -36.86 -20.41
C GLN A 77 -25.88 -37.74 -19.49
N HIS A 78 -25.54 -37.80 -18.21
CA HIS A 78 -26.28 -38.55 -17.19
C HIS A 78 -27.16 -37.64 -16.33
N PHE A 79 -27.23 -36.34 -16.64
CA PHE A 79 -28.16 -35.42 -16.00
C PHE A 79 -29.56 -35.66 -16.55
N ASP A 80 -30.23 -36.67 -16.01
CA ASP A 80 -31.64 -36.97 -16.26
C ASP A 80 -32.49 -36.61 -15.03
N LEU A 81 -32.21 -35.44 -14.46
CA LEU A 81 -33.16 -34.81 -13.56
C LEU A 81 -34.13 -34.06 -14.46
N ALA A 82 -35.26 -34.69 -14.77
CA ALA A 82 -36.39 -34.01 -15.42
C ALA A 82 -36.55 -32.64 -14.75
N TYR A 83 -36.55 -31.56 -15.54
CA TYR A 83 -36.48 -30.17 -15.09
C TYR A 83 -37.40 -29.91 -13.89
N ASP A 84 -36.83 -29.98 -12.69
CA ASP A 84 -37.56 -29.79 -11.45
C ASP A 84 -37.08 -28.50 -10.79
N HIS A 85 -37.88 -27.45 -10.95
CA HIS A 85 -37.64 -26.17 -10.31
C HIS A 85 -37.59 -26.31 -8.78
N ASN A 86 -38.39 -27.23 -8.22
CA ASN A 86 -38.40 -27.48 -6.79
C ASN A 86 -37.09 -28.12 -6.36
N LEU A 87 -36.52 -29.04 -7.14
CA LEU A 87 -35.21 -29.62 -6.85
C LEU A 87 -34.11 -28.56 -6.78
N LEU A 88 -34.03 -27.66 -7.76
CA LEU A 88 -33.03 -26.58 -7.72
C LEU A 88 -33.22 -25.74 -6.45
N LYS A 89 -34.45 -25.29 -6.17
CA LYS A 89 -34.74 -24.47 -5.00
C LYS A 89 -34.41 -25.19 -3.68
N ILE A 90 -34.80 -26.46 -3.55
CA ILE A 90 -34.46 -27.31 -2.40
C ILE A 90 -32.94 -27.40 -2.26
N MET A 91 -32.20 -27.61 -3.34
CA MET A 91 -30.75 -27.67 -3.28
C MET A 91 -30.10 -26.34 -2.90
N GLN A 92 -30.65 -25.21 -3.35
CA GLN A 92 -30.20 -23.90 -2.87
C GLN A 92 -30.44 -23.76 -1.36
N ILE A 93 -31.59 -24.22 -0.84
CA ILE A 93 -31.89 -24.26 0.60
C ILE A 93 -30.92 -25.18 1.34
N VAL A 94 -30.60 -26.36 0.80
CA VAL A 94 -29.56 -27.25 1.34
C VAL A 94 -28.21 -26.52 1.42
N GLY A 95 -27.84 -25.77 0.36
CA GLY A 95 -26.65 -24.92 0.35
C GLY A 95 -26.66 -23.83 1.41
N LEU A 96 -27.81 -23.23 1.70
CA LEU A 96 -27.95 -22.26 2.79
C LEU A 96 -27.76 -22.88 4.19
N LEU A 97 -28.04 -24.18 4.34
CA LEU A 97 -28.05 -24.88 5.62
C LEU A 97 -26.80 -25.73 5.90
N HIS A 98 -25.95 -25.96 4.89
CA HIS A 98 -24.90 -26.99 4.94
C HIS A 98 -23.84 -26.81 6.05
N ASP A 99 -23.62 -25.58 6.51
CA ASP A 99 -22.66 -25.23 7.57
C ASP A 99 -23.31 -24.65 8.83
N THR A 100 -24.63 -24.82 8.98
CA THR A 100 -25.36 -24.23 10.11
C THR A 100 -25.05 -24.86 11.45
N GLY A 101 -24.70 -26.15 11.47
CA GLY A 101 -24.36 -26.92 12.68
C GLY A 101 -22.95 -26.68 13.22
N ARG A 102 -22.15 -25.83 12.57
CA ARG A 102 -20.81 -25.48 13.03
C ARG A 102 -20.83 -24.69 14.34
N GLU A 103 -19.91 -25.05 15.22
CA GLU A 103 -19.60 -24.31 16.46
C GLU A 103 -18.20 -23.66 16.42
N GLY A 104 -17.61 -23.56 15.23
CA GLY A 104 -16.33 -22.91 15.00
C GLY A 104 -15.81 -22.99 13.56
N ASP A 105 -14.72 -22.29 13.31
CA ASP A 105 -14.03 -22.22 12.01
C ASP A 105 -12.86 -23.22 11.87
N PHE A 106 -12.75 -24.17 12.79
CA PHE A 106 -11.73 -25.21 12.75
C PHE A 106 -12.07 -26.30 11.72
N LYS A 107 -11.25 -27.36 11.69
CA LYS A 107 -11.51 -28.54 10.86
C LYS A 107 -12.90 -29.09 11.17
N ASP A 108 -13.65 -29.39 10.11
CA ASP A 108 -14.99 -29.97 10.18
C ASP A 108 -14.99 -31.21 11.07
N THR A 109 -16.04 -31.32 11.89
CA THR A 109 -16.28 -32.49 12.73
C THR A 109 -17.52 -33.21 12.23
N GLU A 110 -17.56 -34.53 12.39
CA GLU A 110 -18.73 -35.34 12.04
C GLU A 110 -19.99 -34.82 12.74
N LEU A 111 -19.86 -34.39 14.01
CA LEU A 111 -20.96 -33.81 14.78
C LEU A 111 -21.52 -32.51 14.16
N TRP A 112 -20.66 -31.64 13.61
CA TRP A 112 -21.11 -30.41 12.96
C TRP A 112 -21.87 -30.69 11.67
N GLU A 113 -21.41 -31.67 10.90
CA GLU A 113 -22.11 -32.13 9.69
C GLU A 113 -23.46 -32.77 10.03
N GLU A 114 -23.50 -33.59 11.07
CA GLU A 114 -24.74 -34.17 11.62
C GLU A 114 -25.73 -33.10 12.05
N HIS A 115 -25.27 -32.08 12.79
CA HIS A 115 -26.12 -30.97 13.20
C HIS A 115 -26.61 -30.13 11.99
N SER A 116 -25.75 -29.84 11.01
CA SER A 116 -26.16 -29.16 9.78
C SER A 116 -27.22 -29.97 9.01
N ALA A 117 -27.04 -31.28 8.91
CA ALA A 117 -28.00 -32.18 8.27
C ALA A 117 -29.34 -32.24 9.05
N GLN A 118 -29.30 -32.31 10.38
CA GLN A 118 -30.49 -32.24 11.22
C GLN A 118 -31.24 -30.91 11.05
N ASN A 119 -30.50 -29.80 11.00
CA ASN A 119 -31.09 -28.49 10.77
C ASN A 119 -31.78 -28.43 9.41
N CYS A 120 -31.13 -28.95 8.37
CA CYS A 120 -31.70 -29.09 7.04
C CYS A 120 -32.97 -29.95 7.04
N TYR A 121 -32.92 -31.13 7.67
CA TYR A 121 -34.07 -32.03 7.78
C TYR A 121 -35.29 -31.33 8.40
N PHE A 122 -35.13 -30.69 9.56
CA PHE A 122 -36.25 -30.02 10.23
C PHE A 122 -36.77 -28.83 9.44
N TYR A 123 -35.89 -28.07 8.76
CA TYR A 123 -36.36 -27.00 7.89
C TYR A 123 -37.22 -27.53 6.74
N LEU A 124 -36.75 -28.56 6.04
CA LEU A 124 -37.48 -29.14 4.91
C LEU A 124 -38.78 -29.84 5.35
N TYR A 125 -38.73 -30.65 6.41
CA TYR A 125 -39.87 -31.41 6.90
C TYR A 125 -40.87 -30.53 7.65
N ASP A 126 -40.44 -29.90 8.75
CA ASP A 126 -41.37 -29.14 9.58
C ASP A 126 -41.77 -27.86 8.87
N VAL A 127 -40.81 -27.03 8.42
CA VAL A 127 -41.10 -25.67 7.91
C VAL A 127 -41.75 -25.70 6.52
N LEU A 128 -41.16 -26.43 5.58
CA LEU A 128 -41.64 -26.46 4.20
C LEU A 128 -42.68 -27.54 3.92
N GLY A 129 -42.87 -28.52 4.82
CA GLY A 129 -43.87 -29.57 4.69
C GLY A 129 -43.52 -30.67 3.69
N LEU A 130 -42.23 -30.90 3.40
CA LEU A 130 -41.80 -32.05 2.60
C LEU A 130 -42.10 -33.37 3.33
N THR A 131 -42.18 -34.47 2.60
CA THR A 131 -42.28 -35.79 3.23
C THR A 131 -41.01 -36.11 4.02
N GLN A 132 -41.12 -36.98 5.03
CA GLN A 132 -39.97 -37.43 5.81
C GLN A 132 -38.86 -38.01 4.92
N GLU A 133 -39.23 -38.81 3.92
CA GLU A 133 -38.29 -39.44 2.99
C GLU A 133 -37.52 -38.39 2.16
N GLU A 134 -38.23 -37.41 1.59
CA GLU A 134 -37.60 -36.33 0.82
C GLU A 134 -36.69 -35.46 1.69
N ALA A 135 -37.17 -35.03 2.85
CA ALA A 135 -36.37 -34.21 3.78
C ALA A 135 -35.10 -34.96 4.20
N GLN A 136 -35.20 -36.26 4.49
CA GLN A 136 -34.05 -37.09 4.87
C GLN A 136 -33.07 -37.25 3.70
N LYS A 137 -33.56 -37.49 2.48
CA LYS A 137 -32.75 -37.59 1.27
C LYS A 137 -31.88 -36.34 1.06
N TYR A 138 -32.47 -35.14 1.18
CA TYR A 138 -31.75 -33.88 0.98
C TYR A 138 -30.84 -33.53 2.17
N ALA A 139 -31.26 -33.79 3.40
CA ALA A 139 -30.41 -33.64 4.58
C ALA A 139 -29.14 -34.51 4.50
N ASN A 140 -29.27 -35.76 4.07
CA ASN A 140 -28.15 -36.69 3.86
C ASN A 140 -27.15 -36.19 2.81
N THR A 141 -27.54 -35.24 1.95
CA THR A 141 -26.61 -34.64 0.98
C THR A 141 -25.48 -33.87 1.68
N ILE A 142 -25.77 -33.24 2.83
CA ILE A 142 -24.76 -32.54 3.64
C ILE A 142 -23.73 -33.54 4.17
N LEU A 143 -24.19 -34.64 4.77
CA LEU A 143 -23.33 -35.71 5.32
C LEU A 143 -22.42 -36.37 4.28
N LEU A 144 -22.92 -36.48 3.04
CA LEU A 144 -22.26 -37.23 1.98
C LEU A 144 -21.45 -36.35 1.01
N LYS A 145 -21.47 -35.01 1.16
CA LYS A 145 -20.82 -34.08 0.20
C LYS A 145 -19.33 -34.37 -0.02
N ASP A 146 -18.64 -34.78 1.05
CA ASP A 146 -17.21 -35.11 1.03
C ASP A 146 -16.92 -36.60 0.83
N THR A 147 -17.96 -37.45 0.82
CA THR A 147 -17.80 -38.88 0.58
C THR A 147 -17.58 -39.15 -0.91
N LYS A 148 -16.42 -39.72 -1.24
CA LYS A 148 -16.04 -40.05 -2.62
C LYS A 148 -16.10 -41.56 -2.87
N ASN A 149 -16.55 -41.94 -4.05
CA ASN A 149 -16.46 -43.32 -4.53
C ASN A 149 -15.02 -43.64 -4.99
N GLN A 150 -14.79 -44.86 -5.47
CA GLN A 150 -13.48 -45.33 -5.96
C GLN A 150 -12.88 -44.48 -7.10
N PHE A 151 -13.68 -43.65 -7.77
CA PHE A 151 -13.26 -42.74 -8.83
C PHE A 151 -13.07 -41.30 -8.35
N GLY A 152 -13.23 -41.04 -7.06
CA GLY A 152 -13.14 -39.69 -6.49
C GLY A 152 -14.42 -38.86 -6.60
N LEU A 153 -15.51 -39.44 -7.12
CA LEU A 153 -16.78 -38.74 -7.40
C LEU A 153 -17.78 -38.89 -6.25
N SER A 154 -18.64 -37.89 -6.07
CA SER A 154 -19.82 -38.02 -5.21
C SER A 154 -20.79 -39.06 -5.75
N GLN A 155 -21.51 -39.72 -4.82
CA GLN A 155 -22.38 -40.87 -5.13
C GLN A 155 -23.57 -40.50 -6.04
N SER A 156 -24.06 -39.27 -5.93
CA SER A 156 -25.15 -38.76 -6.75
C SER A 156 -24.86 -37.36 -7.24
N LEU A 157 -25.63 -36.95 -8.25
CA LEU A 157 -25.55 -35.63 -8.86
C LEU A 157 -26.06 -34.52 -7.93
N ILE A 158 -27.05 -34.83 -7.09
CA ILE A 158 -27.55 -33.94 -6.03
C ILE A 158 -26.42 -33.62 -5.05
N ILE A 159 -25.63 -34.62 -4.67
CA ILE A 159 -24.45 -34.44 -3.81
C ILE A 159 -23.36 -33.64 -4.53
N ALA A 160 -23.15 -33.91 -5.82
CA ALA A 160 -22.17 -33.19 -6.63
C ALA A 160 -22.46 -31.68 -6.74
N LEU A 161 -23.75 -31.27 -6.77
CA LEU A 161 -24.14 -29.85 -6.81
C LEU A 161 -23.70 -29.10 -5.55
N LEU A 162 -24.07 -29.61 -4.37
CA LEU A 162 -23.65 -29.03 -3.09
C LEU A 162 -22.11 -28.99 -3.00
N GLN A 163 -21.48 -30.12 -3.32
CA GLN A 163 -20.03 -30.25 -3.26
C GLN A 163 -19.32 -29.23 -4.17
N CYS A 164 -19.78 -29.03 -5.41
CA CYS A 164 -19.14 -28.07 -6.32
C CYS A 164 -19.32 -26.64 -5.83
N GLY A 165 -20.50 -26.28 -5.33
CA GLY A 165 -20.78 -24.95 -4.79
C GLY A 165 -19.90 -24.59 -3.59
N ASP A 166 -19.89 -25.46 -2.58
CA ASP A 166 -19.05 -25.31 -1.40
C ASP A 166 -17.55 -25.34 -1.75
N CYS A 167 -17.13 -26.34 -2.56
CA CYS A 167 -15.74 -26.49 -2.93
C CYS A 167 -15.20 -25.27 -3.69
N LEU A 168 -15.95 -24.66 -4.61
CA LEU A 168 -15.47 -23.46 -5.30
C LEU A 168 -15.32 -22.27 -4.34
N ASP A 169 -16.23 -22.13 -3.36
CA ASP A 169 -16.16 -21.02 -2.39
C ASP A 169 -14.94 -21.09 -1.46
N VAL A 170 -14.27 -22.24 -1.37
CA VAL A 170 -12.98 -22.41 -0.66
C VAL A 170 -11.90 -21.46 -1.17
N LEU A 171 -12.04 -20.90 -2.38
CA LEU A 171 -11.19 -19.81 -2.90
C LEU A 171 -11.02 -18.64 -1.90
N ARG A 172 -12.05 -18.35 -1.10
CA ARG A 172 -12.05 -17.29 -0.08
C ARG A 172 -11.15 -17.61 1.12
N ALA A 173 -10.96 -18.89 1.40
CA ALA A 173 -10.41 -19.40 2.66
C ALA A 173 -9.05 -20.11 2.48
N ARG A 174 -8.56 -20.27 1.26
CA ARG A 174 -7.26 -20.92 0.98
C ARG A 174 -6.43 -20.12 -0.01
N HIS A 175 -5.12 -20.06 0.26
CA HIS A 175 -4.16 -19.46 -0.66
C HIS A 175 -4.07 -20.20 -2.01
N LYS A 176 -4.50 -21.46 -2.04
CA LYS A 176 -4.49 -22.33 -3.22
C LYS A 176 -5.83 -23.02 -3.34
N PHE A 177 -6.37 -22.99 -4.54
CA PHE A 177 -7.54 -23.75 -4.92
C PHE A 177 -7.10 -24.90 -5.83
N ASP A 178 -7.70 -26.07 -5.66
CA ASP A 178 -7.45 -27.25 -6.47
C ASP A 178 -8.74 -27.64 -7.17
N GLY A 179 -8.95 -27.09 -8.37
CA GLY A 179 -10.12 -27.38 -9.20
C GLY A 179 -10.26 -28.86 -9.58
N THR A 180 -9.22 -29.69 -9.39
CA THR A 180 -9.36 -31.15 -9.58
C THR A 180 -10.28 -31.80 -8.55
N ARG A 181 -10.65 -31.09 -7.48
CA ARG A 181 -11.60 -31.54 -6.45
C ARG A 181 -13.06 -31.25 -6.79
N LEU A 182 -13.34 -30.45 -7.81
CA LEU A 182 -14.70 -30.21 -8.26
C LEU A 182 -15.24 -31.46 -8.94
N ASP A 183 -16.38 -31.96 -8.48
CA ASP A 183 -17.06 -33.08 -9.11
C ASP A 183 -17.39 -32.79 -10.58
N PHE A 184 -17.69 -31.54 -10.94
CA PHE A 184 -17.95 -31.15 -12.34
C PHE A 184 -16.73 -31.40 -13.23
N TYR A 185 -15.54 -31.05 -12.74
CA TYR A 185 -14.29 -31.33 -13.46
C TYR A 185 -14.07 -32.82 -13.63
N GLN A 186 -14.22 -33.61 -12.57
CA GLN A 186 -13.98 -35.05 -12.63
C GLN A 186 -15.01 -35.76 -13.52
N ARG A 187 -16.29 -35.46 -13.35
CA ARG A 187 -17.39 -36.13 -14.04
C ARG A 187 -17.50 -35.73 -15.51
N VAL A 188 -17.50 -34.42 -15.80
CA VAL A 188 -17.81 -33.92 -17.15
C VAL A 188 -16.55 -33.73 -17.97
N ILE A 189 -15.51 -33.10 -17.40
CA ILE A 189 -14.29 -32.77 -18.16
C ILE A 189 -13.39 -34.01 -18.31
N VAL A 190 -13.16 -34.77 -17.24
CA VAL A 190 -12.26 -35.93 -17.26
C VAL A 190 -12.97 -37.19 -17.76
N VAL A 191 -14.05 -37.64 -17.11
CA VAL A 191 -14.72 -38.91 -17.44
C VAL A 191 -15.44 -38.83 -18.79
N GLN A 192 -16.24 -37.78 -19.02
CA GLN A 192 -16.93 -37.58 -20.32
C GLN A 192 -16.06 -36.90 -21.39
N LYS A 193 -14.79 -36.61 -21.07
CA LYS A 193 -13.77 -36.06 -22.01
C LYS A 193 -14.16 -34.73 -22.66
N GLN A 194 -14.97 -33.91 -22.01
CA GLN A 194 -15.39 -32.60 -22.54
C GLN A 194 -14.36 -31.50 -22.26
N LYS A 195 -13.17 -31.62 -22.87
CA LYS A 195 -12.01 -30.74 -22.60
C LYS A 195 -12.29 -29.25 -22.82
N VAL A 196 -13.20 -28.90 -23.72
CA VAL A 196 -13.56 -27.50 -24.01
C VAL A 196 -14.18 -26.79 -22.79
N LEU A 197 -14.82 -27.54 -21.88
CA LEU A 197 -15.38 -27.00 -20.63
C LEU A 197 -14.32 -26.61 -19.60
N LEU A 198 -13.06 -27.00 -19.80
CA LEU A 198 -11.97 -26.53 -18.95
C LEU A 198 -11.82 -25.00 -19.04
N ASP A 199 -12.03 -24.41 -20.22
CA ASP A 199 -11.95 -22.95 -20.40
C ASP A 199 -13.13 -22.24 -19.72
N VAL A 200 -14.32 -22.84 -19.79
CA VAL A 200 -15.52 -22.35 -19.08
C VAL A 200 -15.28 -22.37 -17.57
N LEU A 201 -14.79 -23.49 -17.04
CA LEU A 201 -14.49 -23.63 -15.63
C LEU A 201 -13.39 -22.66 -15.17
N ALA A 202 -12.36 -22.47 -15.98
CA ALA A 202 -11.27 -21.54 -15.66
C ALA A 202 -11.75 -20.08 -15.61
N CYS A 203 -12.63 -19.68 -16.54
CA CYS A 203 -13.25 -18.36 -16.50
C CYS A 203 -14.21 -18.21 -15.31
N LEU A 204 -14.97 -19.25 -14.97
CA LEU A 204 -15.83 -19.26 -13.78
C LEU A 204 -15.02 -19.07 -12.49
N ILE A 205 -13.88 -19.77 -12.35
CA ILE A 205 -12.96 -19.61 -11.21
C ILE A 205 -12.43 -18.18 -11.13
N GLN A 206 -12.05 -17.56 -12.25
CA GLN A 206 -11.61 -16.15 -12.30
C GLN A 206 -12.72 -15.19 -11.88
N ASP A 207 -13.90 -15.30 -12.50
CA ASP A 207 -15.05 -14.46 -12.19
C ASP A 207 -15.44 -14.57 -10.72
N PHE A 208 -15.36 -15.77 -10.15
CA PHE A 208 -15.68 -15.98 -8.75
C PHE A 208 -14.63 -15.38 -7.80
N ARG A 209 -13.34 -15.41 -8.16
CA ARG A 209 -12.30 -14.67 -7.42
C ARG A 209 -12.55 -13.16 -7.43
N LYS A 210 -12.96 -12.63 -8.57
CA LYS A 210 -13.34 -11.22 -8.70
C LYS A 210 -14.51 -10.89 -7.77
N LEU A 211 -15.54 -11.74 -7.74
CA LEU A 211 -16.67 -11.56 -6.82
C LEU A 211 -16.22 -11.54 -5.35
N LEU A 212 -15.40 -12.51 -4.93
CA LEU A 212 -14.86 -12.57 -3.57
C LEU A 212 -14.04 -11.32 -3.22
N HIS A 213 -13.29 -10.79 -4.19
CA HIS A 213 -12.55 -9.54 -4.01
C HIS A 213 -13.49 -8.35 -3.80
N GLU A 214 -14.49 -8.18 -4.67
CA GLU A 214 -15.48 -7.09 -4.57
C GLU A 214 -16.29 -7.14 -3.27
N GLN A 215 -16.43 -8.33 -2.67
CA GLN A 215 -17.04 -8.55 -1.37
C GLN A 215 -16.07 -8.41 -0.18
N GLY A 216 -14.78 -8.18 -0.43
CA GLY A 216 -13.75 -8.10 0.61
C GLY A 216 -13.47 -9.41 1.34
N ASP A 217 -13.80 -10.56 0.73
CA ASP A 217 -13.73 -11.88 1.36
C ASP A 217 -12.59 -12.77 0.81
N LEU A 218 -11.67 -12.19 0.04
CA LEU A 218 -10.53 -12.93 -0.50
C LEU A 218 -9.41 -13.04 0.55
N ILE A 219 -8.92 -14.24 0.86
CA ILE A 219 -7.94 -14.47 1.96
C ILE A 219 -6.73 -13.52 1.97
N TYR A 220 -6.22 -13.13 0.80
CA TYR A 220 -5.04 -12.28 0.66
C TYR A 220 -5.35 -10.79 0.47
N ASP A 221 -6.63 -10.43 0.33
CA ASP A 221 -7.10 -9.06 0.17
C ASP A 221 -8.41 -8.87 0.95
N LYS A 222 -8.41 -9.34 2.20
CA LYS A 222 -9.58 -9.28 3.06
C LYS A 222 -9.85 -7.83 3.43
N ASN A 223 -11.06 -7.36 3.17
CA ASN A 223 -11.48 -6.00 3.44
C ASN A 223 -12.72 -6.01 4.35
N PRO A 224 -12.54 -5.86 5.68
CA PRO A 224 -13.65 -5.85 6.63
C PRO A 224 -14.69 -4.76 6.34
N THR A 225 -14.29 -3.61 5.78
CA THR A 225 -15.21 -2.51 5.43
C THR A 225 -16.21 -2.92 4.34
N LEU A 226 -15.84 -3.84 3.45
CA LEU A 226 -16.75 -4.41 2.45
C LEU A 226 -17.48 -5.64 2.98
N LYS A 227 -16.80 -6.49 3.75
CA LYS A 227 -17.34 -7.77 4.22
C LYS A 227 -18.36 -7.64 5.35
N VAL A 228 -18.10 -6.82 6.37
CA VAL A 228 -18.98 -6.67 7.55
C VAL A 228 -20.40 -6.24 7.15
N PRO A 229 -20.60 -5.28 6.23
CA PRO A 229 -21.92 -4.99 5.70
C PRO A 229 -22.62 -6.19 5.07
N LEU A 230 -21.92 -7.08 4.37
CA LEU A 230 -22.50 -8.27 3.74
C LEU A 230 -22.92 -9.34 4.75
N GLU A 231 -22.18 -9.49 5.85
CA GLU A 231 -22.56 -10.42 6.94
C GLU A 231 -23.70 -9.86 7.81
N SER A 232 -23.75 -8.54 7.99
CA SER A 232 -24.77 -7.90 8.85
C SER A 232 -26.09 -7.65 8.11
N SER A 233 -26.02 -7.32 6.81
CA SER A 233 -27.20 -7.14 5.98
C SER A 233 -27.87 -8.47 5.67
N LEU A 234 -29.19 -8.44 5.61
CA LEU A 234 -29.98 -9.46 4.94
C LEU A 234 -29.91 -9.23 3.42
N THR A 235 -28.70 -9.05 2.87
CA THR A 235 -28.51 -8.87 1.42
C THR A 235 -29.12 -10.09 0.74
N PRO A 236 -30.25 -9.95 0.02
CA PRO A 236 -30.89 -11.09 -0.61
C PRO A 236 -29.98 -11.65 -1.72
N LEU A 237 -30.20 -12.91 -2.09
CA LEU A 237 -29.55 -13.53 -3.24
C LEU A 237 -29.83 -12.74 -4.53
N SER A 238 -30.96 -12.03 -4.62
CA SER A 238 -31.26 -11.09 -5.73
C SER A 238 -30.19 -10.02 -5.89
N ASP A 239 -29.68 -9.44 -4.81
CA ASP A 239 -28.71 -8.34 -4.88
C ASP A 239 -27.35 -8.86 -5.35
N LEU A 240 -26.99 -10.07 -4.89
CA LEU A 240 -25.82 -10.78 -5.40
C LEU A 240 -25.94 -11.07 -6.90
N ARG A 241 -27.10 -11.58 -7.34
CA ARG A 241 -27.39 -11.81 -8.76
C ARG A 241 -27.36 -10.50 -9.56
N SER A 242 -27.92 -9.42 -9.02
CA SER A 242 -27.93 -8.10 -9.64
C SER A 242 -26.50 -7.57 -9.82
N SER A 243 -25.68 -7.62 -8.77
CA SER A 243 -24.27 -7.23 -8.83
C SER A 243 -23.50 -8.02 -9.90
N ILE A 244 -23.73 -9.34 -9.98
CA ILE A 244 -23.09 -10.20 -10.98
C ILE A 244 -23.57 -9.90 -12.41
N THR A 245 -24.86 -9.63 -12.60
CA THR A 245 -25.42 -9.36 -13.93
C THR A 245 -25.12 -7.97 -14.45
N GLN A 246 -24.93 -6.99 -13.55
CA GLN A 246 -24.53 -5.62 -13.86
C GLN A 246 -23.01 -5.46 -13.94
N GLY A 247 -22.27 -6.33 -13.26
CA GLY A 247 -20.81 -6.33 -13.25
C GLY A 247 -20.20 -6.91 -14.52
N ASN A 248 -18.91 -6.63 -14.73
CA ASN A 248 -18.14 -7.18 -15.83
C ASN A 248 -17.63 -8.60 -15.50
N TYR A 249 -18.56 -9.57 -15.46
CA TYR A 249 -18.29 -11.00 -15.25
C TYR A 249 -18.46 -11.76 -16.58
N ARG A 250 -17.54 -12.65 -16.92
CA ARG A 250 -17.51 -13.33 -18.22
C ARG A 250 -18.51 -14.48 -18.26
N VAL A 251 -18.15 -15.61 -17.65
CA VAL A 251 -18.94 -16.84 -17.62
C VAL A 251 -19.96 -16.79 -16.49
N LEU A 252 -19.60 -16.29 -15.31
CA LEU A 252 -20.51 -16.23 -14.16
C LEU A 252 -21.73 -15.33 -14.46
N GLY A 253 -21.50 -14.16 -15.06
CA GLY A 253 -22.56 -13.24 -15.47
C GLY A 253 -23.55 -13.87 -16.45
N ALA A 254 -23.03 -14.55 -17.49
CA ALA A 254 -23.84 -15.28 -18.45
C ALA A 254 -24.64 -16.42 -17.80
N LEU A 255 -23.99 -17.21 -16.93
CA LEU A 255 -24.64 -18.32 -16.23
C LEU A 255 -25.72 -17.85 -15.26
N VAL A 256 -25.56 -16.70 -14.59
CA VAL A 256 -26.60 -16.15 -13.71
C VAL A 256 -27.76 -15.55 -14.51
N LYS A 257 -27.49 -14.90 -15.64
CA LYS A 257 -28.52 -14.26 -16.48
C LYS A 257 -29.39 -15.26 -17.25
N GLU A 258 -28.80 -16.35 -17.74
CA GLU A 258 -29.55 -17.33 -18.54
C GLU A 258 -30.57 -18.09 -17.68
N PRO A 259 -31.82 -18.27 -18.14
CA PRO A 259 -32.80 -19.08 -17.43
C PRO A 259 -32.33 -20.53 -17.25
N TYR A 260 -32.52 -21.11 -16.07
CA TYR A 260 -32.02 -22.46 -15.74
C TYR A 260 -32.60 -23.59 -16.60
N HIS A 261 -33.77 -23.38 -17.23
CA HIS A 261 -34.43 -24.37 -18.08
C HIS A 261 -33.86 -24.43 -19.51
N LYS A 262 -33.03 -23.47 -19.90
CA LYS A 262 -32.47 -23.39 -21.26
C LYS A 262 -31.13 -24.11 -21.29
N LYS A 263 -30.94 -25.02 -22.25
CA LYS A 263 -29.61 -25.59 -22.52
C LYS A 263 -28.66 -24.48 -22.94
N LEU A 264 -27.49 -24.47 -22.32
CA LEU A 264 -26.46 -23.48 -22.59
C LEU A 264 -25.80 -23.77 -23.95
N ASP A 265 -25.63 -22.72 -24.76
CA ASP A 265 -24.78 -22.78 -25.95
C ASP A 265 -23.35 -22.43 -25.57
N LEU A 266 -22.50 -23.47 -25.51
CA LEU A 266 -21.10 -23.34 -25.18
C LEU A 266 -20.35 -22.41 -26.13
N THR A 267 -20.73 -22.39 -27.41
CA THR A 267 -20.10 -21.54 -28.41
C THR A 267 -20.34 -20.09 -28.06
N LEU A 268 -21.58 -19.72 -27.72
CA LEU A 268 -21.92 -18.35 -27.32
C LEU A 268 -21.23 -17.95 -26.01
N ILE A 269 -21.20 -18.82 -25.01
CA ILE A 269 -20.55 -18.51 -23.72
C ILE A 269 -19.04 -18.29 -23.91
N LEU A 270 -18.36 -19.19 -24.63
CA LEU A 270 -16.93 -19.06 -24.88
C LEU A 270 -16.59 -17.92 -25.82
N GLN A 271 -17.42 -17.68 -26.83
CA GLN A 271 -17.23 -16.58 -27.77
C GLN A 271 -17.42 -15.24 -27.05
N ALA A 272 -18.48 -15.07 -26.25
CA ALA A 272 -18.68 -13.88 -25.43
C ALA A 272 -17.51 -13.67 -24.45
N ALA A 273 -17.05 -14.74 -23.79
CA ALA A 273 -15.89 -14.67 -22.90
C ALA A 273 -14.62 -14.22 -23.65
N LYS A 274 -14.37 -14.74 -24.86
CA LYS A 274 -13.19 -14.42 -25.68
C LYS A 274 -13.25 -13.05 -26.35
N ASP A 275 -14.42 -12.61 -26.80
CA ASP A 275 -14.61 -11.34 -27.51
C ASP A 275 -14.53 -10.14 -26.56
N SER A 276 -14.80 -10.36 -25.27
CA SER A 276 -14.63 -9.33 -24.23
C SER A 276 -13.17 -8.98 -23.90
N LEU A 277 -12.20 -9.66 -24.53
CA LEU A 277 -10.79 -9.60 -24.16
C LEU A 277 -9.97 -8.79 -25.15
N ALA A 278 -9.04 -8.01 -24.61
CA ALA A 278 -8.03 -7.37 -25.44
C ALA A 278 -7.14 -8.44 -26.10
N PRO A 279 -6.49 -8.15 -27.25
CA PRO A 279 -5.60 -9.09 -27.92
C PRO A 279 -4.52 -9.69 -27.00
N ILE A 280 -3.97 -8.90 -26.09
CA ILE A 280 -2.96 -9.36 -25.13
C ILE A 280 -3.53 -10.35 -24.09
N ASP A 281 -4.78 -10.14 -23.65
CA ASP A 281 -5.45 -11.04 -22.72
C ASP A 281 -5.73 -12.41 -23.35
N ARG A 282 -6.02 -12.44 -24.66
CA ARG A 282 -6.17 -13.71 -25.40
C ARG A 282 -4.88 -14.52 -25.44
N ILE A 283 -3.73 -13.85 -25.58
CA ILE A 283 -2.40 -14.47 -25.52
C ILE A 283 -2.08 -14.93 -24.09
N MET A 284 -2.55 -14.18 -23.08
CA MET A 284 -2.41 -14.61 -21.69
C MET A 284 -3.19 -15.90 -21.43
N GLN A 285 -4.43 -15.98 -21.90
CA GLN A 285 -5.28 -17.16 -21.78
C GLN A 285 -4.82 -18.38 -22.58
N SER A 286 -3.99 -18.20 -23.61
CA SER A 286 -3.34 -19.33 -24.30
C SER A 286 -2.13 -19.88 -23.53
N GLY A 287 -1.75 -19.28 -22.40
CA GLY A 287 -0.59 -19.69 -21.60
C GLY A 287 0.73 -19.26 -22.24
N GLU A 288 0.71 -18.17 -23.03
CA GLU A 288 1.84 -17.70 -23.82
C GLU A 288 2.47 -16.40 -23.27
N ILE A 289 2.13 -16.02 -22.04
CA ILE A 289 2.76 -14.87 -21.36
C ILE A 289 3.43 -15.30 -20.06
N PHE A 290 4.68 -14.87 -19.88
CA PHE A 290 5.49 -15.20 -18.72
C PHE A 290 6.09 -13.93 -18.12
N ALA A 291 5.98 -13.79 -16.81
CA ALA A 291 6.50 -12.68 -16.04
C ALA A 291 7.86 -13.02 -15.41
N ARG A 292 8.89 -12.22 -15.73
CA ARG A 292 10.15 -12.16 -14.99
C ARG A 292 10.05 -11.05 -13.95
N CYS A 293 9.64 -11.42 -12.74
CA CYS A 293 9.45 -10.46 -11.67
C CYS A 293 10.80 -10.03 -11.06
N ILE A 294 10.98 -8.73 -10.82
CA ILE A 294 12.20 -8.17 -10.22
C ILE A 294 11.85 -7.47 -8.91
N ASN A 295 12.24 -8.07 -7.79
CA ASN A 295 12.02 -7.48 -6.48
C ASN A 295 12.87 -6.21 -6.33
N LYS A 296 12.25 -5.05 -6.08
CA LYS A 296 12.90 -3.74 -5.96
C LYS A 296 13.90 -3.49 -7.10
N PRO A 297 13.42 -3.33 -8.35
CA PRO A 297 14.26 -3.32 -9.54
C PRO A 297 15.40 -2.31 -9.47
N MET A 298 15.14 -1.17 -8.84
CA MET A 298 16.07 -0.04 -8.77
C MET A 298 16.98 -0.05 -7.54
N ASP A 299 16.86 -1.03 -6.64
CA ASP A 299 17.76 -1.13 -5.49
C ASP A 299 19.16 -1.53 -5.93
N ILE A 300 20.15 -0.72 -5.53
CA ILE A 300 21.57 -0.99 -5.79
C ILE A 300 22.02 -2.18 -4.94
N THR A 301 22.61 -3.17 -5.60
CA THR A 301 23.19 -4.32 -4.92
C THR A 301 24.58 -3.97 -4.39
N ALA A 302 24.80 -4.13 -3.07
CA ALA A 302 26.10 -3.82 -2.44
C ALA A 302 27.27 -4.54 -3.13
N LYS A 303 27.03 -5.77 -3.60
CA LYS A 303 28.04 -6.62 -4.24
C LYS A 303 28.50 -6.13 -5.62
N TYR A 304 27.60 -5.59 -6.43
CA TYR A 304 27.88 -5.28 -7.84
C TYR A 304 27.88 -3.80 -8.16
N LYS A 305 27.51 -2.93 -7.21
CA LYS A 305 27.36 -1.48 -7.40
C LYS A 305 26.43 -1.12 -8.57
N GLU A 306 25.53 -2.05 -8.93
CA GLU A 306 24.51 -1.90 -9.98
C GLU A 306 23.14 -2.28 -9.39
N SER A 307 22.06 -1.76 -9.98
CA SER A 307 20.68 -2.08 -9.61
C SER A 307 20.34 -3.54 -9.91
N ARG A 308 19.30 -4.08 -9.27
CA ARG A 308 18.83 -5.45 -9.56
C ARG A 308 18.37 -5.61 -11.01
N ALA A 309 17.79 -4.57 -11.60
CA ALA A 309 17.40 -4.53 -13.00
C ALA A 309 18.62 -4.46 -13.93
N GLU A 310 19.61 -3.63 -13.65
CA GLU A 310 20.88 -3.58 -14.40
C GLU A 310 21.57 -4.95 -14.39
N LEU A 311 21.64 -5.59 -13.21
CA LEU A 311 22.17 -6.94 -13.05
C LEU A 311 21.39 -7.96 -13.90
N GLU A 312 20.07 -7.82 -14.02
CA GLU A 312 19.21 -8.70 -14.83
C GLU A 312 19.45 -8.49 -16.34
N LEU A 313 19.44 -7.25 -16.83
CA LEU A 313 19.67 -6.93 -18.24
C LEU A 313 21.08 -7.28 -18.69
N ARG A 314 22.09 -6.96 -17.88
CA ARG A 314 23.48 -7.37 -18.13
C ARG A 314 23.59 -8.88 -18.26
N LYS A 315 22.83 -9.62 -17.45
CA LYS A 315 22.75 -11.08 -17.47
C LYS A 315 22.10 -11.63 -18.74
N VAL A 316 21.07 -10.98 -19.24
CA VAL A 316 20.41 -11.32 -20.53
C VAL A 316 21.36 -11.05 -21.70
N ARG A 317 22.08 -9.92 -21.69
CA ARG A 317 23.07 -9.55 -22.73
C ARG A 317 24.32 -10.43 -22.80
N ARG A 318 24.59 -11.34 -21.85
CA ARG A 318 25.82 -12.18 -21.82
C ARG A 318 25.89 -13.26 -22.91
N GLY A 319 25.17 -13.10 -24.02
CA GLY A 319 25.55 -13.75 -25.27
C GLY A 319 26.68 -12.98 -25.91
N PHE A 320 27.78 -13.65 -26.22
CA PHE A 320 29.01 -13.12 -26.85
C PHE A 320 29.97 -12.38 -25.89
N ASN A 321 31.05 -13.06 -25.49
CA ASN A 321 32.36 -12.51 -25.07
C ASN A 321 32.47 -11.48 -23.92
N ILE A 322 31.41 -11.15 -23.18
CA ILE A 322 31.52 -10.19 -22.06
C ILE A 322 32.03 -10.88 -20.78
N LYS A 323 33.26 -10.54 -20.35
CA LYS A 323 33.85 -11.00 -19.07
C LYS A 323 33.02 -10.48 -17.87
N PRO A 324 32.76 -11.31 -16.83
CA PRO A 324 32.11 -10.84 -15.61
C PRO A 324 32.98 -9.81 -14.87
N VAL A 325 32.38 -8.68 -14.48
CA VAL A 325 33.01 -7.71 -13.59
C VAL A 325 33.21 -8.37 -12.21
N GLY A 326 34.46 -8.65 -11.85
CA GLY A 326 34.83 -9.06 -10.49
C GLY A 326 35.82 -10.23 -10.32
N ASP A 327 36.40 -10.82 -11.37
CA ASP A 327 37.54 -11.73 -11.24
C ASP A 327 38.12 -12.04 -12.63
N GLU A 328 39.35 -11.57 -12.91
CA GLU A 328 40.05 -11.87 -14.16
C GLU A 328 40.42 -13.36 -14.31
N LYS A 329 40.39 -14.11 -13.20
CA LYS A 329 40.78 -15.52 -13.12
C LYS A 329 39.62 -16.52 -13.20
N LEU A 330 38.37 -16.05 -13.32
CA LEU A 330 37.25 -16.96 -13.52
C LEU A 330 37.11 -17.26 -15.01
N ASP A 331 37.73 -18.38 -15.38
CA ASP A 331 37.48 -19.16 -16.60
C ASP A 331 36.03 -19.00 -17.08
N VAL A 332 35.86 -18.87 -18.40
CA VAL A 332 34.62 -18.55 -19.13
C VAL A 332 33.44 -19.36 -18.57
N LYS A 333 32.85 -18.91 -17.46
CA LYS A 333 31.62 -19.47 -16.94
C LYS A 333 30.62 -19.15 -18.01
N ARG A 334 30.31 -20.14 -18.87
CA ARG A 334 29.18 -20.10 -19.80
C ARG A 334 28.05 -19.43 -19.05
N ALA A 335 27.78 -18.17 -19.42
CA ALA A 335 26.99 -17.31 -18.58
C ALA A 335 25.64 -17.98 -18.44
N ASN A 336 25.24 -18.30 -17.21
CA ASN A 336 23.98 -18.97 -17.00
C ASN A 336 22.86 -18.04 -17.48
N ARG A 337 22.28 -18.33 -18.65
CA ARG A 337 21.22 -17.53 -19.27
C ARG A 337 19.83 -17.86 -18.73
N ASN A 338 19.74 -18.90 -17.90
CA ASN A 338 18.48 -19.39 -17.37
C ASN A 338 17.87 -18.37 -16.41
N ARG A 339 16.66 -17.90 -16.70
CA ARG A 339 15.86 -17.00 -15.88
C ARG A 339 14.58 -17.66 -15.45
N SER A 340 14.27 -17.45 -14.17
CA SER A 340 13.05 -17.95 -13.56
C SER A 340 11.93 -16.99 -13.91
N THR A 341 10.87 -17.52 -14.48
CA THR A 341 9.69 -16.78 -14.91
C THR A 341 8.45 -17.51 -14.40
N THR A 342 7.33 -16.80 -14.34
CA THR A 342 6.03 -17.34 -13.94
C THR A 342 5.06 -17.11 -15.08
N MET A 343 4.40 -18.16 -15.56
CA MET A 343 3.27 -18.05 -16.48
C MET A 343 2.14 -17.30 -15.78
N ILE A 344 1.58 -16.31 -16.45
CA ILE A 344 0.45 -15.49 -15.96
C ILE A 344 -0.83 -15.82 -16.73
N GLY A 345 -1.97 -15.56 -16.10
CA GLY A 345 -3.31 -15.94 -16.58
C GLY A 345 -4.03 -16.90 -15.61
N TYR A 346 -5.36 -16.94 -15.69
CA TYR A 346 -6.23 -17.73 -14.82
C TYR A 346 -6.08 -17.43 -13.33
N GLY A 347 -5.81 -16.16 -13.00
CA GLY A 347 -5.61 -15.70 -11.63
C GLY A 347 -4.32 -16.23 -11.02
N ALA A 348 -3.32 -16.51 -11.86
CA ALA A 348 -2.00 -16.97 -11.41
C ALA A 348 -1.38 -15.93 -10.44
N PRO A 349 -1.00 -16.33 -9.22
CA PRO A 349 -0.21 -15.48 -8.36
C PRO A 349 1.16 -15.21 -8.99
N LEU A 350 1.55 -13.94 -9.02
CA LEU A 350 2.92 -13.55 -9.35
C LEU A 350 3.90 -13.88 -8.22
N PHE A 351 5.19 -13.79 -8.50
CA PHE A 351 6.23 -13.93 -7.47
C PHE A 351 5.99 -12.90 -6.35
N TYR A 352 5.68 -13.40 -5.16
CA TYR A 352 5.21 -12.71 -3.95
C TYR A 352 5.94 -11.44 -3.46
N LYS A 353 7.04 -11.03 -4.08
CA LYS A 353 7.88 -9.88 -3.67
C LYS A 353 8.12 -8.86 -4.76
N ALA A 354 7.51 -9.03 -5.93
CA ALA A 354 7.86 -8.23 -7.08
C ALA A 354 6.59 -7.76 -7.80
N SER A 355 6.33 -6.47 -7.63
CA SER A 355 5.24 -5.73 -8.24
C SER A 355 5.59 -5.14 -9.60
N VAL A 356 6.84 -5.31 -10.06
CA VAL A 356 7.33 -4.81 -11.35
C VAL A 356 8.31 -5.82 -11.96
N GLY A 357 8.32 -5.94 -13.28
CA GLY A 357 9.27 -6.80 -13.98
C GLY A 357 9.14 -6.77 -15.50
N PHE A 358 9.73 -7.76 -16.15
CA PHE A 358 9.67 -7.93 -17.60
C PHE A 358 8.68 -9.01 -18.00
N LEU A 359 8.14 -8.90 -19.21
CA LEU A 359 7.28 -9.89 -19.84
C LEU A 359 8.01 -10.58 -20.99
N LEU A 360 7.76 -11.88 -21.10
CA LEU A 360 7.90 -12.64 -22.32
C LEU A 360 6.51 -12.82 -22.94
N ILE A 361 6.34 -12.40 -24.20
CA ILE A 361 5.06 -12.48 -24.91
C ILE A 361 5.28 -13.39 -26.12
N LYS A 362 4.53 -14.51 -26.18
CA LYS A 362 4.72 -15.58 -27.16
C LYS A 362 6.19 -16.05 -27.24
N PRO A 363 6.80 -16.46 -26.10
CA PRO A 363 8.17 -16.91 -26.12
C PRO A 363 8.32 -18.17 -26.97
N ARG A 364 9.51 -18.37 -27.53
CA ARG A 364 9.81 -19.64 -28.19
C ARG A 364 10.04 -20.70 -27.11
N PHE A 365 9.23 -21.76 -27.11
CA PHE A 365 9.29 -22.78 -26.06
C PHE A 365 10.55 -23.66 -26.13
N ASP A 366 11.28 -23.66 -27.25
CA ASP A 366 12.63 -24.24 -27.36
C ASP A 366 13.66 -23.53 -26.46
N GLN A 367 13.41 -22.28 -26.08
CA GLN A 367 14.22 -21.54 -25.10
C GLN A 367 13.86 -21.95 -23.65
N CYS A 368 12.76 -22.65 -23.43
CA CYS A 368 12.40 -23.14 -22.10
C CYS A 368 13.21 -24.40 -21.78
N VAL A 369 13.93 -24.37 -20.67
CA VAL A 369 14.83 -25.43 -20.22
C VAL A 369 14.12 -26.39 -19.26
N LYS A 370 13.13 -25.88 -18.53
CA LYS A 370 12.38 -26.63 -17.51
C LYS A 370 11.12 -25.86 -17.12
N ALA A 371 10.00 -26.55 -16.94
CA ALA A 371 8.78 -25.98 -16.41
C ALA A 371 8.21 -26.82 -15.27
N SER A 372 7.56 -26.16 -14.32
CA SER A 372 6.97 -26.82 -13.16
C SER A 372 5.81 -25.99 -12.63
N SER A 373 4.72 -26.65 -12.25
CA SER A 373 3.60 -25.98 -11.58
C SER A 373 3.95 -25.55 -10.15
N ARG A 374 5.10 -26.01 -9.63
CA ARG A 374 5.65 -25.60 -8.33
C ARG A 374 6.93 -24.79 -8.49
N ASN A 375 7.22 -23.98 -7.48
CA ASN A 375 8.48 -23.26 -7.34
C ASN A 375 9.64 -24.25 -7.25
N LEU A 376 10.55 -24.21 -8.23
CA LEU A 376 11.78 -25.01 -8.30
C LEU A 376 12.87 -24.44 -7.38
N VAL A 377 12.62 -23.29 -6.73
CA VAL A 377 13.54 -22.60 -5.83
C VAL A 377 14.87 -22.28 -6.54
N SER A 378 14.81 -22.08 -7.87
CA SER A 378 16.01 -21.92 -8.71
C SER A 378 16.78 -20.62 -8.42
N GLY A 379 16.21 -19.72 -7.62
CA GLY A 379 16.84 -18.49 -7.16
C GLY A 379 17.83 -18.66 -6.00
N LYS A 380 17.69 -19.69 -5.14
CA LYS A 380 18.55 -19.88 -3.94
C LYS A 380 19.67 -20.90 -4.17
N GLY A 381 19.42 -21.98 -4.90
CA GLY A 381 20.47 -22.89 -5.36
C GLY A 381 21.04 -22.33 -6.64
N LYS A 382 22.33 -21.96 -6.67
CA LYS A 382 23.03 -21.59 -7.91
C LYS A 382 22.63 -22.62 -8.98
N LYS A 383 21.97 -22.18 -10.04
CA LYS A 383 21.35 -22.96 -11.15
C LYS A 383 22.34 -23.83 -11.96
N LYS A 384 23.38 -24.37 -11.32
CA LYS A 384 24.49 -25.10 -11.93
C LYS A 384 24.08 -26.51 -12.33
N ASP A 385 23.07 -27.08 -11.66
CA ASP A 385 22.64 -28.47 -11.88
C ASP A 385 21.20 -28.57 -12.43
N THR A 386 20.66 -27.47 -12.98
CA THR A 386 19.39 -27.56 -13.72
C THR A 386 19.66 -28.19 -15.08
N ILE A 387 19.70 -29.52 -15.11
CA ILE A 387 19.76 -30.31 -16.34
C ILE A 387 18.52 -29.94 -17.17
N ALA A 388 18.75 -29.56 -18.44
CA ALA A 388 17.69 -29.29 -19.38
C ALA A 388 16.85 -30.55 -19.58
N ASP A 389 15.53 -30.42 -19.44
CA ASP A 389 14.64 -31.48 -19.85
C ASP A 389 14.59 -31.54 -21.40
N ALA A 390 14.26 -32.71 -21.97
CA ALA A 390 14.07 -32.84 -23.41
C ALA A 390 12.94 -31.89 -23.89
N PRO A 391 13.02 -31.30 -25.11
CA PRO A 391 12.04 -30.32 -25.58
C PRO A 391 10.57 -30.77 -25.46
N ASP A 392 10.26 -32.01 -25.85
CA ASP A 392 8.91 -32.56 -25.74
C ASP A 392 8.42 -32.64 -24.29
N LYS A 393 9.32 -33.01 -23.37
CA LYS A 393 9.03 -33.04 -21.94
C LYS A 393 8.77 -31.64 -21.40
N VAL A 394 9.52 -30.63 -21.85
CA VAL A 394 9.29 -29.23 -21.46
C VAL A 394 7.94 -28.74 -21.97
N LEU A 395 7.58 -29.04 -23.23
CA LEU A 395 6.28 -28.66 -23.78
C LEU A 395 5.13 -29.27 -22.98
N LEU A 396 5.21 -30.56 -22.65
CA LEU A 396 4.24 -31.24 -21.77
C LEU A 396 4.17 -30.61 -20.38
N GLN A 397 5.32 -30.19 -19.81
CA GLN A 397 5.36 -29.48 -18.53
C GLN A 397 4.68 -28.10 -18.62
N ILE A 398 4.91 -27.34 -19.69
CA ILE A 398 4.26 -26.03 -19.92
C ILE A 398 2.75 -26.22 -20.06
N GLN A 399 2.31 -27.19 -20.85
CA GLN A 399 0.89 -27.53 -21.00
C GLN A 399 0.27 -27.93 -19.65
N LYS A 400 0.99 -28.69 -18.84
CA LYS A 400 0.57 -29.04 -17.48
C LYS A 400 0.49 -27.81 -16.57
N VAL A 401 1.46 -26.90 -16.62
CA VAL A 401 1.41 -25.64 -15.85
C VAL A 401 0.16 -24.85 -16.24
N HIS A 402 -0.08 -24.70 -17.54
CA HIS A 402 -1.24 -23.98 -18.04
C HIS A 402 -2.56 -24.64 -17.61
N HIS A 403 -2.64 -25.97 -17.69
CA HIS A 403 -3.77 -26.75 -17.21
C HIS A 403 -3.99 -26.57 -15.69
N ASP A 404 -2.94 -26.64 -14.88
CA ASP A 404 -3.02 -26.43 -13.43
C ASP A 404 -3.49 -25.00 -13.10
N LEU A 405 -3.05 -23.98 -13.85
CA LEU A 405 -3.52 -22.60 -13.69
C LEU A 405 -5.02 -22.46 -13.98
N LYS A 406 -5.54 -23.11 -15.05
CA LYS A 406 -6.97 -23.15 -15.35
C LYS A 406 -7.82 -23.74 -14.22
N LEU A 407 -7.23 -24.60 -13.40
CA LEU A 407 -7.89 -25.19 -12.22
C LEU A 407 -7.65 -24.40 -10.93
N GLY A 408 -7.22 -23.14 -11.05
CA GLY A 408 -7.01 -22.24 -9.92
C GLY A 408 -5.61 -22.31 -9.31
N GLY A 409 -4.66 -23.01 -9.95
CA GLY A 409 -3.26 -23.06 -9.56
C GLY A 409 -2.78 -24.44 -9.08
N SER A 410 -1.53 -24.50 -8.63
CA SER A 410 -0.88 -25.78 -8.31
C SER A 410 -1.29 -26.35 -6.95
N LYS A 411 -1.40 -27.68 -6.88
CA LYS A 411 -1.54 -28.46 -5.63
C LYS A 411 -0.49 -28.07 -4.59
N ASP A 412 -0.91 -28.10 -3.33
CA ASP A 412 -0.07 -27.66 -2.22
C ASP A 412 1.28 -28.39 -2.17
N SER A 413 2.36 -27.62 -2.25
CA SER A 413 3.74 -28.09 -2.07
C SER A 413 4.20 -28.01 -0.61
N GLY A 414 3.30 -27.69 0.33
CA GLY A 414 3.62 -27.45 1.74
C GLY A 414 4.36 -26.13 1.99
N THR A 415 4.59 -25.32 0.95
CA THR A 415 5.23 -24.01 1.06
C THR A 415 4.20 -22.91 0.84
N LYS A 416 4.26 -21.87 1.69
CA LYS A 416 3.47 -20.61 1.55
C LYS A 416 3.74 -19.86 0.23
N TYR A 417 4.65 -20.35 -0.63
CA TYR A 417 5.23 -19.66 -1.78
C TYR A 417 5.14 -20.49 -3.09
N SER A 418 4.00 -21.13 -3.37
CA SER A 418 3.84 -21.85 -4.63
C SER A 418 3.36 -20.93 -5.74
N ASN A 419 4.30 -20.42 -6.52
CA ASN A 419 4.05 -19.99 -7.87
C ASN A 419 4.53 -21.07 -8.85
N ASN A 420 4.00 -21.06 -10.07
CA ASN A 420 4.60 -21.84 -11.13
C ASN A 420 5.96 -21.24 -11.51
N GLU A 421 6.90 -22.09 -11.92
CA GLU A 421 8.23 -21.67 -12.32
C GLU A 421 8.61 -22.31 -13.66
N CYS A 422 8.82 -21.45 -14.65
CA CYS A 422 9.36 -21.81 -15.96
C CYS A 422 10.73 -21.16 -16.12
N ILE A 423 11.72 -21.95 -16.54
CA ILE A 423 13.11 -21.53 -16.67
C ILE A 423 13.42 -21.32 -18.14
N PHE A 424 13.59 -20.06 -18.56
CA PHE A 424 13.90 -19.70 -19.94
C PHE A 424 15.34 -19.25 -20.13
N ASN A 425 15.93 -19.61 -21.25
CA ASN A 425 17.11 -18.98 -21.80
C ASN A 425 16.70 -17.69 -22.54
N ILE A 426 16.66 -16.58 -21.80
CA ILE A 426 16.14 -15.31 -22.32
C ILE A 426 17.26 -14.51 -22.99
N ASP A 427 17.01 -14.08 -24.23
CA ASP A 427 17.86 -13.18 -25.00
C ASP A 427 17.28 -11.75 -25.12
N SER A 428 15.96 -11.61 -24.99
CA SER A 428 15.25 -10.34 -25.04
C SER A 428 13.92 -10.42 -24.27
N TYR A 429 13.41 -9.26 -23.84
CA TYR A 429 12.06 -9.13 -23.29
C TYR A 429 11.15 -8.43 -24.30
N GLN A 430 9.84 -8.69 -24.24
CA GLN A 430 8.85 -8.13 -25.17
C GLN A 430 7.91 -7.11 -24.50
N GLY A 431 7.99 -6.96 -23.18
CA GLY A 431 7.20 -5.98 -22.44
C GLY A 431 7.69 -5.78 -21.02
N ILE A 432 7.10 -4.82 -20.34
CA ILE A 432 7.25 -4.58 -18.91
C ILE A 432 5.88 -4.68 -18.28
N PHE A 433 5.81 -5.21 -17.07
CA PHE A 433 4.58 -5.17 -16.31
C PHE A 433 4.80 -4.54 -14.95
N PHE A 434 3.73 -3.96 -14.40
CA PHE A 434 3.59 -3.69 -12.98
C PHE A 434 2.23 -4.16 -12.48
N THR A 435 2.10 -4.34 -11.17
CA THR A 435 0.84 -4.72 -10.51
C THR A 435 0.81 -4.12 -9.11
N ASP A 436 -0.31 -3.51 -8.74
CA ASP A 436 -0.62 -3.03 -7.39
C ASP A 436 -0.98 -4.20 -6.43
N HIS A 437 -1.29 -5.38 -6.97
CA HIS A 437 -1.65 -6.55 -6.18
C HIS A 437 -0.42 -7.31 -5.68
N SER A 438 0.05 -7.00 -4.47
CA SER A 438 0.95 -7.90 -3.74
C SER A 438 0.15 -8.98 -3.03
N TYR A 439 0.23 -10.23 -3.51
CA TYR A 439 -0.50 -11.42 -3.00
C TYR A 439 -0.30 -11.72 -1.50
N LEU A 440 0.66 -11.07 -0.85
CA LEU A 440 0.96 -11.22 0.57
C LEU A 440 1.45 -9.87 1.07
N ASP A 441 0.59 -9.19 1.83
CA ASP A 441 0.85 -8.18 2.86
C ASP A 441 2.32 -7.78 3.03
N ILE A 442 2.90 -7.22 1.97
CA ILE A 442 4.04 -6.36 2.19
C ILE A 442 3.34 -5.16 2.81
N LYS A 443 3.44 -5.03 4.14
CA LYS A 443 3.21 -3.77 4.86
C LYS A 443 4.17 -2.73 4.26
N VAL A 444 3.89 -2.32 3.04
CA VAL A 444 4.48 -1.15 2.43
C VAL A 444 3.42 -0.08 2.59
N ASP A 445 3.84 1.05 3.13
CA ASP A 445 2.99 2.21 3.32
C ASP A 445 2.18 2.47 2.05
N LYS A 446 0.84 2.36 2.20
CA LYS A 446 -0.09 2.32 1.07
C LYS A 446 -0.12 3.65 0.30
N GLY A 447 0.24 4.77 0.93
CA GLY A 447 0.16 6.12 0.35
C GLY A 447 1.15 6.38 -0.78
N ALA A 448 2.42 5.98 -0.61
CA ALA A 448 3.46 6.19 -1.61
C ALA A 448 3.54 5.11 -2.71
N LEU A 449 2.80 4.00 -2.58
CA LEU A 449 3.02 2.81 -3.43
C LEU A 449 2.34 2.88 -4.79
N GLU A 450 1.12 3.39 -4.84
CA GLU A 450 0.27 3.40 -6.05
C GLU A 450 0.99 4.07 -7.23
N TYR A 451 1.63 5.21 -6.96
CA TYR A 451 2.36 5.99 -7.96
C TYR A 451 3.78 5.46 -8.24
N ARG A 452 4.37 4.75 -7.28
CA ARG A 452 5.76 4.27 -7.38
C ARG A 452 5.91 3.11 -8.37
N LEU A 453 4.88 2.28 -8.53
CA LEU A 453 4.94 1.10 -9.39
C LEU A 453 4.94 1.44 -10.89
N PRO A 454 4.04 2.31 -11.39
CA PRO A 454 4.13 2.81 -12.76
C PRO A 454 5.47 3.52 -13.03
N LEU A 455 5.97 4.36 -12.10
CA LEU A 455 7.26 5.03 -12.24
C LEU A 455 8.43 4.05 -12.39
N GLN A 456 8.44 2.97 -11.60
CA GLN A 456 9.45 1.90 -11.73
C GLN A 456 9.34 1.15 -13.06
N ALA A 457 8.13 0.95 -13.58
CA ALA A 457 7.94 0.34 -14.89
C ALA A 457 8.48 1.24 -16.02
N ILE A 458 8.23 2.56 -15.93
CA ILE A 458 8.77 3.55 -16.87
C ILE A 458 10.30 3.56 -16.80
N GLU A 459 10.87 3.62 -15.60
CA GLU A 459 12.31 3.53 -15.37
C GLU A 459 12.92 2.26 -15.97
N LEU A 460 12.28 1.11 -15.79
CA LEU A 460 12.71 -0.15 -16.39
C LEU A 460 12.67 -0.10 -17.93
N SER A 461 11.69 0.58 -18.53
CA SER A 461 11.57 0.70 -19.98
C SER A 461 12.71 1.55 -20.55
N LEU A 462 13.01 2.68 -19.91
CA LEU A 462 14.14 3.54 -20.26
C LEU A 462 15.49 2.84 -20.05
N LEU A 463 15.63 2.11 -18.95
CA LEU A 463 16.82 1.30 -18.68
C LEU A 463 16.98 0.19 -19.74
N TYR A 464 15.91 -0.47 -20.15
CA TYR A 464 15.96 -1.46 -21.23
C TYR A 464 16.39 -0.82 -22.56
N LYS A 465 15.80 0.33 -22.91
CA LYS A 465 16.17 1.14 -24.07
C LYS A 465 17.67 1.46 -24.09
N HIS A 466 18.23 1.83 -22.94
CA HIS A 466 19.65 2.10 -22.79
C HIS A 466 20.52 0.86 -23.05
N TYR A 467 20.09 -0.33 -22.61
CA TYR A 467 20.84 -1.57 -22.77
C TYR A 467 20.69 -2.23 -24.16
N PHE A 468 19.59 -1.99 -24.87
CA PHE A 468 19.23 -2.67 -26.13
C PHE A 468 18.92 -1.67 -27.26
N GLU A 469 19.82 -0.69 -27.44
CA GLU A 469 19.94 0.14 -28.65
C GLU A 469 18.62 0.79 -29.12
N ASN A 470 17.97 1.53 -28.22
CA ASN A 470 16.75 2.32 -28.48
C ASN A 470 15.42 1.56 -28.58
N THR A 471 15.38 0.27 -28.21
CA THR A 471 14.10 -0.45 -28.10
C THR A 471 13.35 -0.02 -26.83
N VAL A 472 12.21 0.65 -26.98
CA VAL A 472 11.29 0.96 -25.88
C VAL A 472 10.30 -0.19 -25.74
N LEU A 473 10.24 -0.81 -24.56
CA LEU A 473 9.28 -1.87 -24.32
C LEU A 473 7.91 -1.29 -23.93
N PRO A 474 6.80 -1.86 -24.45
CA PRO A 474 5.47 -1.51 -23.99
C PRO A 474 5.30 -1.89 -22.52
N ILE A 475 4.58 -1.05 -21.78
CA ILE A 475 4.27 -1.25 -20.38
C ILE A 475 2.83 -1.74 -20.26
N TYR A 476 2.62 -2.70 -19.38
CA TYR A 476 1.30 -3.23 -19.06
C TYR A 476 1.05 -3.16 -17.55
N GLU A 477 -0.14 -2.75 -17.17
CA GLU A 477 -0.66 -2.98 -15.83
C GLU A 477 -1.29 -4.38 -15.79
N TYR A 478 -0.79 -5.24 -14.92
CA TYR A 478 -1.39 -6.53 -14.64
C TYR A 478 -2.36 -6.42 -13.48
N ASN A 479 -3.65 -6.50 -13.81
CA ASN A 479 -4.71 -6.56 -12.84
C ASN A 479 -5.06 -8.03 -12.57
N LEU A 480 -4.56 -8.55 -11.46
CA LEU A 480 -4.81 -9.90 -10.96
C LEU A 480 -6.31 -10.15 -10.68
N LYS A 481 -7.07 -9.13 -10.25
CA LYS A 481 -8.49 -9.26 -9.91
C LYS A 481 -9.34 -9.54 -11.14
N GLU A 482 -9.04 -8.83 -12.22
CA GLU A 482 -9.69 -9.03 -13.53
C GLU A 482 -9.03 -10.13 -14.36
N ASP A 483 -7.83 -10.56 -13.96
CA ASP A 483 -6.90 -11.38 -14.74
C ASP A 483 -6.75 -10.80 -16.15
N ARG A 484 -6.23 -9.57 -16.22
CA ARG A 484 -6.03 -8.80 -17.47
C ARG A 484 -4.71 -8.05 -17.47
N LEU A 485 -4.16 -7.86 -18.67
CA LEU A 485 -3.07 -6.94 -18.95
C LEU A 485 -3.61 -5.72 -19.69
N LYS A 486 -3.64 -4.57 -19.02
CA LYS A 486 -4.04 -3.30 -19.62
C LYS A 486 -2.80 -2.58 -20.14
N PRO A 487 -2.72 -2.22 -21.43
CA PRO A 487 -1.64 -1.36 -21.93
C PRO A 487 -1.59 -0.07 -21.12
N TYR A 488 -0.40 0.29 -20.65
CA TYR A 488 -0.16 1.51 -19.88
C TYR A 488 0.62 2.50 -20.73
N ASN A 489 -0.09 3.51 -21.23
CA ASN A 489 0.51 4.62 -21.95
C ASN A 489 0.87 5.72 -20.96
N PHE A 490 2.04 6.32 -21.14
CA PHE A 490 2.49 7.44 -20.32
C PHE A 490 3.00 8.57 -21.21
N THR A 491 2.80 9.78 -20.71
CA THR A 491 3.35 11.02 -21.28
C THR A 491 4.28 11.67 -20.26
N VAL A 492 4.96 12.76 -20.64
CA VAL A 492 5.72 13.56 -19.69
C VAL A 492 4.81 14.10 -18.58
N ASP A 493 3.61 14.56 -18.92
CA ASP A 493 2.64 15.06 -17.95
C ASP A 493 2.17 13.96 -16.99
N THR A 494 1.97 12.73 -17.50
CA THR A 494 1.69 11.55 -16.67
C THR A 494 2.82 11.28 -15.68
N ILE A 495 4.08 11.36 -16.14
CA ILE A 495 5.25 11.19 -15.29
C ILE A 495 5.30 12.26 -14.21
N VAL A 496 5.08 13.53 -14.58
CA VAL A 496 5.03 14.66 -13.63
C VAL A 496 3.97 14.40 -12.57
N LEU A 497 2.75 14.04 -12.99
CA LEU A 497 1.65 13.73 -12.08
C LEU A 497 1.99 12.59 -11.11
N LEU A 498 2.57 11.50 -11.61
CA LEU A 498 2.98 10.37 -10.77
C LEU A 498 4.05 10.76 -9.75
N TRP A 499 5.04 11.57 -10.15
CA TRP A 499 6.09 12.03 -9.23
C TRP A 499 5.54 12.99 -8.18
N THR A 500 4.66 13.90 -8.58
CA THR A 500 3.96 14.80 -7.66
C THR A 500 3.09 14.03 -6.67
N ALA A 501 2.33 13.04 -7.13
CA ALA A 501 1.51 12.22 -6.25
C ALA A 501 2.34 11.32 -5.32
N ALA A 502 3.45 10.77 -5.80
CA ALA A 502 4.42 10.05 -4.97
C ALA A 502 5.02 10.94 -3.89
N PHE A 503 5.32 12.20 -4.23
CA PHE A 503 5.78 13.21 -3.28
C PHE A 503 4.71 13.51 -2.22
N GLU A 504 3.46 13.73 -2.62
CA GLU A 504 2.33 13.93 -1.68
C GLU A 504 2.13 12.73 -0.74
N GLY A 505 2.20 11.50 -1.26
CA GLY A 505 2.10 10.29 -0.45
C GLY A 505 3.19 10.24 0.63
N MET A 506 4.43 10.60 0.27
CA MET A 506 5.53 10.69 1.23
C MET A 506 5.36 11.77 2.30
N LEU A 507 4.65 12.87 1.99
CA LEU A 507 4.28 13.86 2.99
C LEU A 507 3.24 13.29 3.96
N LYS A 508 2.23 12.58 3.46
CA LYS A 508 1.17 11.97 4.29
C LYS A 508 1.68 10.85 5.20
N ASP A 509 2.57 9.99 4.71
CA ASP A 509 3.06 8.80 5.44
C ASP A 509 4.02 9.16 6.60
N ASN A 510 4.53 10.40 6.66
CA ASN A 510 5.19 10.88 7.87
C ASN A 510 4.10 11.31 8.87
N ASP A 511 3.67 10.40 9.77
CA ASP A 511 2.65 10.61 10.84
C ASP A 511 2.84 11.89 11.69
N SER A 512 4.00 12.55 11.61
CA SER A 512 4.21 13.92 12.10
C SER A 512 3.36 14.98 11.38
N PHE A 513 2.75 14.68 10.24
CA PHE A 513 1.96 15.62 9.42
C PHE A 513 0.51 15.78 9.89
N THR A 514 -0.13 14.70 10.36
CA THR A 514 -1.59 14.71 10.65
C THR A 514 -1.94 14.99 12.10
N THR A 515 -1.02 14.72 13.04
CA THR A 515 -1.29 14.83 14.49
C THR A 515 -0.59 16.01 15.17
N ALA A 516 0.40 16.63 14.53
CA ALA A 516 1.07 17.84 15.01
C ALA A 516 0.58 19.08 14.24
N SER A 517 -0.69 19.41 14.43
CA SER A 517 -1.35 20.60 13.85
C SER A 517 -0.83 21.95 14.37
N LYS A 518 0.45 22.07 14.79
CA LYS A 518 1.02 23.39 15.14
C LYS A 518 2.46 23.67 14.72
N GLN A 519 3.33 22.69 14.45
CA GLN A 519 4.71 22.99 14.05
C GLN A 519 5.26 21.93 13.11
N LEU A 520 4.76 21.93 11.88
CA LEU A 520 5.62 21.55 10.76
C LEU A 520 6.68 22.64 10.65
N THR A 521 7.82 22.46 11.32
CA THR A 521 8.97 23.31 11.01
C THR A 521 9.27 23.06 9.56
N TYR A 522 9.27 24.10 8.77
CA TYR A 522 9.45 23.96 7.34
C TYR A 522 10.85 23.43 6.97
N GLU A 523 11.81 23.43 7.92
CA GLU A 523 13.03 22.60 7.83
C GLU A 523 12.75 21.13 7.56
N SER A 524 11.67 20.57 8.11
CA SER A 524 11.25 19.20 7.85
C SER A 524 10.75 19.06 6.41
N LEU A 525 10.03 20.06 5.88
CA LEU A 525 9.60 20.09 4.48
C LEU A 525 10.79 20.23 3.53
N ILE A 526 11.76 21.13 3.78
CA ILE A 526 13.01 21.23 3.01
C ILE A 526 13.79 19.94 3.12
N ALA A 527 13.99 19.37 4.31
CA ALA A 527 14.75 18.15 4.47
C ALA A 527 14.08 16.97 3.75
N ILE A 528 12.74 16.90 3.73
CA ILE A 528 11.98 15.92 2.94
C ILE A 528 12.13 16.20 1.45
N LEU A 529 12.04 17.46 1.02
CA LEU A 529 12.25 17.89 -0.36
C LEU A 529 13.66 17.58 -0.85
N ASP A 530 14.68 17.99 -0.12
CA ASP A 530 16.08 17.69 -0.40
C ASP A 530 16.35 16.20 -0.32
N LYS A 531 15.73 15.45 0.58
CA LYS A 531 15.84 13.99 0.62
C LYS A 531 15.13 13.35 -0.58
N PHE A 532 13.96 13.84 -0.97
CA PHE A 532 13.19 13.35 -2.11
C PHE A 532 13.88 13.67 -3.43
N VAL A 533 14.34 14.89 -3.59
CA VAL A 533 15.17 15.36 -4.71
C VAL A 533 16.49 14.59 -4.69
N SER A 534 17.25 14.56 -3.59
CA SER A 534 18.55 13.88 -3.59
C SER A 534 18.50 12.35 -3.69
N GLN A 535 17.42 11.68 -3.27
CA GLN A 535 17.30 10.21 -3.35
C GLN A 535 16.45 9.74 -4.54
N GLY A 536 15.37 10.45 -4.84
CA GLY A 536 14.48 10.22 -5.98
C GLY A 536 15.04 10.80 -7.27
N MET A 537 15.51 12.04 -7.29
CA MET A 537 16.08 12.63 -8.52
C MET A 537 17.41 12.01 -8.93
N LYS A 538 18.26 11.54 -8.00
CA LYS A 538 19.45 10.76 -8.40
C LYS A 538 19.10 9.52 -9.23
N ARG A 539 17.87 8.99 -9.10
CA ARG A 539 17.37 7.87 -9.91
C ARG A 539 16.80 8.35 -11.23
N LEU A 540 16.01 9.42 -11.23
CA LEU A 540 15.57 10.13 -12.45
C LEU A 540 16.77 10.50 -13.34
N ASP A 541 17.85 10.96 -12.71
CA ASP A 541 19.04 11.46 -13.38
C ASP A 541 19.75 10.44 -14.27
N ARG A 542 19.58 9.14 -13.97
CA ARG A 542 20.34 8.10 -14.65
C ARG A 542 19.80 7.76 -16.04
N TYR A 543 18.47 7.80 -16.23
CA TYR A 543 17.84 7.27 -17.45
C TYR A 543 16.80 8.17 -18.11
N TYR A 544 16.29 9.20 -17.42
CA TYR A 544 15.33 10.12 -18.03
C TYR A 544 16.03 11.05 -19.03
N PRO A 545 15.37 11.39 -20.15
CA PRO A 545 15.76 12.53 -20.95
C PRO A 545 15.79 13.82 -20.12
N GLN A 546 16.67 14.77 -20.45
CA GLN A 546 16.87 15.99 -19.65
C GLN A 546 15.61 16.86 -19.58
N GLU A 547 14.87 16.91 -20.68
CA GLU A 547 13.59 17.59 -20.79
C GLU A 547 12.55 17.02 -19.82
N TRP A 548 12.51 15.69 -19.61
CA TRP A 548 11.58 15.06 -18.68
C TRP A 548 12.00 15.34 -17.23
N LYS A 549 13.30 15.35 -16.94
CA LYS A 549 13.81 15.72 -15.61
C LYS A 549 13.42 17.15 -15.24
N LEU A 550 13.59 18.08 -16.19
CA LEU A 550 13.22 19.48 -15.99
C LEU A 550 11.70 19.61 -15.78
N ALA A 551 10.90 18.91 -16.59
CA ALA A 551 9.45 18.89 -16.43
C ALA A 551 9.01 18.35 -15.06
N VAL A 552 9.58 17.22 -14.60
CA VAL A 552 9.31 16.66 -13.26
C VAL A 552 9.71 17.62 -12.16
N LYS A 553 10.91 18.21 -12.26
CA LYS A 553 11.40 19.18 -11.28
C LYS A 553 10.48 20.40 -11.21
N ASN A 554 10.08 20.94 -12.36
CA ASN A 554 9.18 22.08 -12.44
C ASN A 554 7.79 21.72 -11.93
N GLY A 555 7.21 20.58 -12.31
CA GLY A 555 5.89 20.18 -11.83
C GLY A 555 5.82 19.89 -10.33
N ILE A 556 6.87 19.31 -9.74
CA ILE A 556 6.98 19.18 -8.28
C ILE A 556 7.08 20.57 -7.63
N LYS A 557 7.93 21.44 -8.18
CA LYS A 557 8.09 22.83 -7.71
C LYS A 557 6.76 23.57 -7.74
N ASP A 558 6.06 23.53 -8.87
CA ASP A 558 4.77 24.19 -9.06
C ASP A 558 3.73 23.64 -8.07
N HIS A 559 3.69 22.32 -7.88
CA HIS A 559 2.79 21.71 -6.90
C HIS A 559 3.06 22.18 -5.46
N ILE A 560 4.32 22.26 -5.05
CA ILE A 560 4.71 22.78 -3.74
C ILE A 560 4.31 24.24 -3.60
N THR A 561 4.57 25.05 -4.63
CA THR A 561 4.14 26.45 -4.68
C THR A 561 2.63 26.57 -4.50
N GLN A 562 1.83 25.76 -5.20
CA GLN A 562 0.37 25.76 -5.05
C GLN A 562 -0.08 25.35 -3.64
N LYS A 563 0.55 24.34 -3.03
CA LYS A 563 0.27 23.96 -1.63
C LYS A 563 0.63 25.07 -0.65
N PHE A 564 1.73 25.77 -0.92
CA PHE A 564 2.17 26.90 -0.11
C PHE A 564 1.19 28.07 -0.22
N ILE A 565 0.75 28.44 -1.43
CA ILE A 565 -0.28 29.47 -1.65
C ILE A 565 -1.60 29.09 -0.97
N ALA A 566 -2.02 27.83 -1.08
CA ALA A 566 -3.23 27.35 -0.42
C ALA A 566 -3.11 27.41 1.11
N PHE A 567 -1.94 27.06 1.65
CA PHE A 567 -1.65 27.19 3.08
C PHE A 567 -1.64 28.66 3.51
N GLU A 568 -1.01 29.55 2.75
CA GLU A 568 -0.97 31.00 2.98
C GLU A 568 -2.38 31.59 3.03
N SER A 569 -3.26 31.21 2.10
CA SER A 569 -4.65 31.66 2.08
C SER A 569 -5.48 31.25 3.30
N GLN A 570 -5.00 30.28 4.08
CA GLN A 570 -5.63 29.80 5.31
C GLN A 570 -5.03 30.44 6.57
N LEU A 571 -3.89 31.14 6.46
CA LEU A 571 -3.27 31.80 7.59
C LEU A 571 -4.07 33.03 8.00
N THR A 572 -4.44 33.11 9.27
CA THR A 572 -4.94 34.35 9.87
C THR A 572 -3.77 35.24 10.30
N GLY A 573 -4.02 36.53 10.55
CA GLY A 573 -2.96 37.46 11.00
C GLY A 573 -2.19 36.99 12.25
N SER A 574 -2.84 36.24 13.14
CA SER A 574 -2.20 35.60 14.30
C SER A 574 -1.35 34.38 13.94
N ASP A 575 -1.72 33.60 12.92
CA ASP A 575 -0.95 32.41 12.51
C ASP A 575 0.35 32.80 11.81
N VAL A 576 0.32 33.88 11.01
CA VAL A 576 1.51 34.42 10.34
C VAL A 576 2.54 34.91 11.35
N LEU A 577 2.10 35.46 12.49
CA LEU A 577 2.99 35.89 13.57
C LEU A 577 3.74 34.72 14.20
N ASP A 578 3.01 33.66 14.57
CA ASP A 578 3.61 32.48 15.20
C ASP A 578 4.60 31.79 14.24
N LEU A 579 4.33 31.82 12.93
CA LEU A 579 5.24 31.36 11.88
C LEU A 579 6.47 32.28 11.71
N LEU A 580 6.29 33.61 11.68
CA LEU A 580 7.40 34.56 11.54
C LEU A 580 8.33 34.58 12.75
N LEU A 581 7.85 34.14 13.90
CA LEU A 581 8.66 33.95 15.10
C LEU A 581 9.42 32.63 15.11
N ASP A 582 9.04 31.69 14.25
CA ASP A 582 9.78 30.48 14.04
C ASP A 582 11.00 30.76 13.16
N LYS A 583 12.19 30.72 13.78
CA LYS A 583 13.50 30.81 13.09
C LYS A 583 13.62 29.86 11.89
N HIS A 584 12.87 28.76 11.89
CA HIS A 584 12.84 27.78 10.83
C HIS A 584 12.06 28.30 9.61
N PHE A 585 10.99 29.10 9.80
CA PHE A 585 10.23 29.77 8.74
C PHE A 585 11.04 30.83 7.96
N HIS A 586 12.15 31.33 8.50
CA HIS A 586 13.04 32.21 7.73
C HIS A 586 13.93 31.45 6.74
N ALA A 587 14.51 30.33 7.17
CA ALA A 587 15.34 29.47 6.31
C ALA A 587 14.52 28.91 5.12
N THR A 588 13.26 28.64 5.41
CA THR A 588 12.16 28.27 4.54
C THR A 588 11.88 29.27 3.43
N LEU A 589 11.56 30.50 3.80
CA LEU A 589 11.22 31.53 2.84
C LEU A 589 12.43 31.88 1.98
N LYS A 590 13.64 31.81 2.54
CA LYS A 590 14.87 31.95 1.75
C LYS A 590 14.98 30.93 0.61
N PHE A 591 14.43 29.73 0.80
CA PHE A 591 14.46 28.66 -0.20
C PHE A 591 13.28 28.72 -1.17
N LEU A 592 12.06 29.01 -0.69
CA LEU A 592 10.86 29.10 -1.54
C LEU A 592 10.74 30.37 -2.34
N PHE A 593 11.12 31.50 -1.75
CA PHE A 593 10.87 32.78 -2.38
C PHE A 593 11.51 32.88 -3.78
N PRO A 594 12.73 32.38 -4.02
CA PRO A 594 13.29 32.31 -5.38
C PRO A 594 12.56 31.33 -6.32
N LEU A 595 11.73 30.44 -5.78
CA LEU A 595 10.93 29.48 -6.53
C LEU A 595 9.56 30.05 -6.94
N LEU A 596 9.08 31.09 -6.25
CA LEU A 596 7.84 31.81 -6.60
C LEU A 596 8.04 32.63 -7.88
N ASP A 597 6.98 32.78 -8.68
CA ASP A 597 6.98 33.75 -9.77
C ASP A 597 6.87 35.20 -9.23
N GLU A 598 7.08 36.20 -10.10
CA GLU A 598 7.12 37.61 -9.68
C GLU A 598 5.81 38.06 -9.01
N ASN A 599 4.65 37.60 -9.49
CA ASN A 599 3.36 37.96 -8.90
C ASN A 599 3.17 37.29 -7.53
N GLN A 600 3.59 36.03 -7.39
CA GLN A 600 3.56 35.30 -6.13
C GLN A 600 4.52 35.91 -5.11
N GLN A 601 5.71 36.33 -5.53
CA GLN A 601 6.66 37.04 -4.68
C GLN A 601 6.08 38.36 -4.17
N LEU A 602 5.47 39.16 -5.05
CA LEU A 602 4.81 40.41 -4.70
C LEU A 602 3.65 40.20 -3.73
N HIS A 603 2.80 39.21 -3.99
CA HIS A 603 1.70 38.87 -3.09
C HIS A 603 2.20 38.46 -1.71
N PHE A 604 3.22 37.61 -1.65
CA PHE A 604 3.82 37.18 -0.40
C PHE A 604 4.45 38.34 0.38
N GLN A 605 5.13 39.26 -0.31
CA GLN A 605 5.65 40.49 0.28
C GLN A 605 4.51 41.37 0.85
N GLU A 606 3.37 41.44 0.17
CA GLU A 606 2.19 42.17 0.63
C GLU A 606 1.52 41.51 1.84
N VAL A 607 1.45 40.18 1.90
CA VAL A 607 0.98 39.45 3.08
C VAL A 607 1.91 39.70 4.27
N LEU A 608 3.23 39.60 4.07
CA LEU A 608 4.21 39.94 5.11
C LEU A 608 4.06 41.38 5.61
N LYS A 609 3.83 42.33 4.69
CA LYS A 609 3.56 43.73 5.01
C LYS A 609 2.29 43.88 5.84
N ASN A 610 1.19 43.26 5.42
CA ASN A 610 -0.10 43.38 6.11
C ASN A 610 -0.05 42.73 7.51
N SER A 611 0.61 41.58 7.65
CA SER A 611 0.83 40.95 8.96
C SER A 611 1.70 41.80 9.87
N TYR A 612 2.69 42.50 9.30
CA TYR A 612 3.52 43.44 10.04
C TYR A 612 2.73 44.65 10.55
N GLU A 613 1.94 45.27 9.68
CA GLU A 613 1.07 46.39 10.05
C GLU A 613 0.04 45.97 11.10
N TYR A 614 -0.52 44.76 11.01
CA TYR A 614 -1.41 44.21 12.01
C TYR A 614 -0.74 44.08 13.39
N LEU A 615 0.51 43.59 13.45
CA LEU A 615 1.26 43.43 14.71
C LEU A 615 1.51 44.76 15.42
N ILE A 616 1.90 45.76 14.64
CA ILE A 616 2.09 47.12 15.13
C ILE A 616 0.81 47.67 15.76
N ASN A 617 -0.33 47.35 15.15
CA ASN A 617 -1.62 47.89 15.55
C ASN A 617 -2.24 47.15 16.74
N GLU A 618 -2.09 45.83 16.84
CA GLU A 618 -2.68 45.03 17.93
C GLU A 618 -1.85 44.96 19.22
N LYS A 619 -0.51 45.00 19.15
CA LYS A 619 0.36 44.71 20.31
C LYS A 619 1.00 45.93 20.99
N LYS A 620 0.27 47.05 21.11
CA LYS A 620 0.80 48.27 21.75
C LYS A 620 1.24 48.11 23.23
N ASP A 621 0.94 46.99 23.90
CA ASP A 621 1.14 46.81 25.35
C ASP A 621 2.15 45.72 25.79
N HIS A 622 2.89 45.03 24.89
CA HIS A 622 3.77 43.88 25.26
C HIS A 622 5.27 44.01 24.89
N VAL A 623 5.91 45.01 25.50
CA VAL A 623 7.29 45.52 25.27
C VAL A 623 8.46 44.51 25.12
N ILE A 624 8.39 43.28 25.67
CA ILE A 624 9.54 42.34 25.67
C ILE A 624 9.45 41.26 24.58
N THR A 625 8.24 40.78 24.26
CA THR A 625 8.03 39.80 23.18
C THR A 625 8.21 40.46 21.80
N ASP A 626 7.99 41.77 21.72
CA ASP A 626 8.02 42.54 20.47
C ASP A 626 9.44 42.76 19.92
N PHE A 627 10.48 42.75 20.77
CA PHE A 627 11.85 43.04 20.33
C PHE A 627 12.44 41.96 19.39
N PHE A 628 12.33 40.69 19.78
CA PHE A 628 12.81 39.58 18.94
C PHE A 628 11.97 39.42 17.67
N THR A 629 10.67 39.71 17.77
CA THR A 629 9.72 39.73 16.65
C THR A 629 10.14 40.73 15.59
N LEU A 630 10.33 42.00 15.97
CA LEU A 630 10.72 43.09 15.07
C LEU A 630 12.09 42.85 14.41
N MET A 631 13.01 42.20 15.12
CA MET A 631 14.36 41.94 14.61
C MET A 631 14.42 40.73 13.65
N LEU A 632 13.61 39.70 13.88
CA LEU A 632 13.39 38.61 12.91
C LEU A 632 12.72 39.15 11.65
N LEU A 633 11.73 40.04 11.80
CA LEU A 633 11.03 40.73 10.71
C LEU A 633 11.97 41.60 9.85
N ASP A 634 12.86 42.40 10.45
CA ASP A 634 13.86 43.20 9.71
C ASP A 634 14.80 42.29 8.87
N LYS A 635 15.18 41.13 9.40
CA LYS A 635 15.93 40.12 8.63
C LYS A 635 15.11 39.54 7.50
N THR A 636 13.81 39.28 7.70
CA THR A 636 12.87 38.82 6.64
C THR A 636 12.79 39.86 5.53
N PHE A 637 12.54 41.13 5.88
CA PHE A 637 12.34 42.22 4.92
C PHE A 637 13.58 42.49 4.07
N LYS A 638 14.77 42.46 4.69
CA LYS A 638 16.05 42.53 3.95
C LYS A 638 16.30 41.32 3.06
N LEU A 639 15.82 40.14 3.44
CA LEU A 639 15.94 38.94 2.61
C LEU A 639 15.08 39.02 1.34
N PHE A 640 13.96 39.74 1.41
CA PHE A 640 12.94 39.76 0.36
C PHE A 640 12.77 41.12 -0.33
N ASN A 641 13.70 42.07 -0.16
CA ASN A 641 13.64 43.40 -0.78
C ASN A 641 12.29 44.12 -0.58
N VAL A 642 11.71 44.01 0.62
CA VAL A 642 10.48 44.75 0.94
C VAL A 642 10.80 46.25 1.01
N PRO A 643 9.92 47.15 0.49
CA PRO A 643 10.24 48.57 0.34
C PRO A 643 10.76 49.27 1.61
N ASN A 644 11.68 50.24 1.41
CA ASN A 644 12.45 50.92 2.46
C ASN A 644 11.60 51.69 3.49
N ASP A 645 10.36 52.03 3.17
CA ASP A 645 9.43 52.74 4.04
C ASP A 645 9.04 51.89 5.26
N LEU A 646 8.84 50.59 5.08
CA LEU A 646 8.56 49.65 6.18
C LEU A 646 9.80 49.38 7.04
N GLU A 647 10.99 49.28 6.43
CA GLU A 647 12.25 49.19 7.18
C GLU A 647 12.47 50.45 8.03
N THR A 648 12.14 51.62 7.48
CA THR A 648 12.23 52.90 8.18
C THR A 648 11.22 52.97 9.33
N LEU A 649 9.99 52.50 9.13
CA LEU A 649 8.97 52.41 10.17
C LEU A 649 9.40 51.46 11.30
N ALA A 650 9.93 50.28 10.96
CA ALA A 650 10.47 49.32 11.92
C ALA A 650 11.61 49.90 12.76
N ARG A 651 12.56 50.57 12.10
CA ARG A 651 13.68 51.26 12.76
C ARG A 651 13.19 52.41 13.66
N THR A 652 12.15 53.11 13.26
CA THR A 652 11.58 54.22 14.04
C THR A 652 10.89 53.69 15.30
N GLN A 653 10.04 52.68 15.18
CA GLN A 653 9.38 52.06 16.34
C GLN A 653 10.38 51.34 17.26
N TYR A 654 11.44 50.76 16.70
CA TYR A 654 12.57 50.21 17.46
C TYR A 654 13.23 51.28 18.34
N LYS A 655 13.48 52.47 17.80
CA LYS A 655 14.03 53.60 18.56
C LYS A 655 13.07 54.06 19.66
N GLU A 656 11.78 54.13 19.35
CA GLU A 656 10.75 54.51 20.33
C GLU A 656 10.61 53.49 21.46
N LEU A 657 10.71 52.20 21.18
CA LEU A 657 10.66 51.13 22.18
C LEU A 657 11.86 51.17 23.13
N ILE A 658 13.08 51.38 22.60
CA ILE A 658 14.29 51.56 23.42
C ILE A 658 14.15 52.78 24.32
N LEU A 659 13.63 53.88 23.78
CA LEU A 659 13.36 55.09 24.54
C LEU A 659 12.31 54.86 25.64
N ALA A 660 11.25 54.10 25.36
CA ALA A 660 10.23 53.75 26.34
C ALA A 660 10.77 52.85 27.47
N ILE A 661 11.57 51.84 27.13
CA ILE A 661 12.25 50.96 28.12
C ILE A 661 13.23 51.77 28.98
N SER A 662 13.95 52.73 28.41
CA SER A 662 14.87 53.59 29.18
C SER A 662 14.15 54.50 30.17
N LYS A 663 12.88 54.86 29.89
CA LYS A 663 12.07 55.77 30.69
C LYS A 663 11.23 55.07 31.76
N ASN A 664 11.00 53.77 31.64
CA ASN A 664 10.17 53.02 32.61
C ASN A 664 10.99 52.61 33.85
N ASP A 665 10.43 52.78 35.05
CA ASP A 665 11.11 52.64 36.36
C ASP A 665 11.28 51.17 36.82
N SER A 666 11.54 50.26 35.88
CA SER A 666 11.79 48.86 36.21
C SER A 666 13.17 48.65 36.86
N ASP A 667 13.23 47.69 37.79
CA ASP A 667 14.45 47.28 38.52
C ASP A 667 15.64 47.09 37.57
N MET A 668 16.77 47.67 37.95
CA MET A 668 18.03 47.70 37.23
C MET A 668 18.51 46.30 36.80
N ASN A 669 18.19 45.25 37.57
CA ASN A 669 18.49 43.86 37.19
C ASN A 669 17.69 43.38 35.97
N THR A 670 16.44 43.83 35.81
CA THR A 670 15.64 43.50 34.62
C THR A 670 16.22 44.23 33.40
N LYS A 671 16.61 45.50 33.55
CA LYS A 671 17.28 46.29 32.50
C LYS A 671 18.62 45.66 32.09
N LEU A 672 19.43 45.22 33.05
CA LEU A 672 20.73 44.55 32.83
C LEU A 672 20.59 43.14 32.23
N LYS A 673 19.59 42.36 32.64
CA LYS A 673 19.34 41.02 32.07
C LYS A 673 18.83 41.11 30.64
N THR A 674 18.00 42.11 30.34
CA THR A 674 17.61 42.45 28.97
C THR A 674 18.83 42.91 28.16
N ALA A 675 19.63 43.87 28.64
CA ALA A 675 20.84 44.33 27.94
C ALA A 675 21.89 43.22 27.68
N ARG A 676 22.11 42.29 28.62
CA ARG A 676 23.05 41.17 28.45
C ARG A 676 22.53 40.09 27.50
N SER A 677 21.21 39.91 27.43
CA SER A 677 20.58 39.04 26.43
C SER A 677 20.79 39.59 25.01
N PHE A 678 20.87 40.92 24.88
CA PHE A 678 21.22 41.59 23.62
C PHE A 678 22.71 41.46 23.31
N GLU A 679 23.62 41.57 24.29
CA GLU A 679 25.07 41.49 24.04
C GLU A 679 25.50 40.13 23.45
N SER A 680 24.90 39.02 23.91
CA SER A 680 25.24 37.67 23.45
C SER A 680 24.76 37.31 22.04
N VAL A 681 23.78 38.03 21.49
CA VAL A 681 23.24 37.80 20.13
C VAL A 681 23.96 38.64 19.07
N PHE A 682 24.69 39.69 19.47
CA PHE A 682 25.13 40.76 18.55
C PHE A 682 26.66 40.91 18.35
N LEU A 683 27.49 40.11 19.03
CA LEU A 683 28.96 40.21 18.97
C LEU A 683 29.64 39.81 17.64
N ASN A 684 28.94 39.84 16.50
CA ASN A 684 29.52 39.39 15.22
C ASN A 684 29.11 40.19 13.97
N ARG A 685 28.75 41.49 14.07
CA ARG A 685 28.45 42.32 12.88
C ARG A 685 28.92 43.77 12.99
N ASP A 686 29.55 44.26 11.92
CA ASP A 686 30.34 45.51 11.90
C ASP A 686 29.54 46.84 11.90
N TRP A 687 28.24 46.82 11.59
CA TRP A 687 27.45 48.05 11.37
C TRP A 687 26.64 48.53 12.59
N TYR A 688 26.88 47.96 13.78
CA TYR A 688 26.08 48.21 14.98
C TYR A 688 26.77 49.08 16.05
N ASN A 689 27.92 49.66 15.72
CA ASN A 689 28.83 50.26 16.71
C ASN A 689 28.38 51.63 17.24
N ASP A 690 27.63 52.42 16.48
CA ASP A 690 27.38 53.83 16.84
C ASP A 690 26.09 54.06 17.64
N GLU A 691 24.99 53.35 17.32
CA GLU A 691 23.75 53.43 18.11
C GLU A 691 23.83 52.63 19.42
N PHE A 692 24.65 51.56 19.47
CA PHE A 692 24.92 50.81 20.72
C PHE A 692 25.78 51.61 21.70
N LYS A 693 26.77 52.37 21.22
CA LYS A 693 27.52 53.33 22.04
C LYS A 693 26.62 54.44 22.59
N TRP A 694 25.63 54.89 21.81
CA TRP A 694 24.64 55.85 22.28
C TRP A 694 23.78 55.28 23.41
N ALA A 695 23.31 54.04 23.28
CA ALA A 695 22.52 53.36 24.32
C ALA A 695 23.34 53.05 25.59
N ILE A 696 24.61 52.63 25.45
CA ILE A 696 25.53 52.44 26.59
C ILE A 696 25.87 53.77 27.27
N GLY A 697 26.04 54.86 26.51
CA GLY A 697 26.30 56.20 27.07
C GLY A 697 25.19 56.70 28.00
N ILE A 698 23.94 56.28 27.76
CA ILE A 698 22.79 56.56 28.65
C ILE A 698 22.85 55.70 29.92
N PHE A 699 23.40 54.49 29.85
CA PHE A 699 23.54 53.58 30.99
C PHE A 699 24.76 53.90 31.87
N GLU A 700 25.88 54.34 31.29
CA GLU A 700 27.14 54.61 32.01
C GLU A 700 27.04 55.80 32.97
N SER A 701 26.12 56.75 32.75
CA SER A 701 25.84 57.84 33.71
C SER A 701 25.27 57.35 35.06
N SER A 702 24.85 56.08 35.16
CA SER A 702 24.35 55.48 36.41
C SER A 702 25.38 54.60 37.15
N HIS A 703 26.59 54.42 36.61
CA HIS A 703 27.59 53.42 37.07
C HIS A 703 28.65 53.95 38.08
N HIS A 704 28.51 55.17 38.60
CA HIS A 704 29.51 55.75 39.51
C HIS A 704 29.57 55.06 40.90
N ASN A 705 28.50 54.35 41.32
CA ASN A 705 28.41 53.75 42.66
C ASN A 705 29.10 52.36 42.78
N THR A 706 29.26 51.62 41.68
CA THR A 706 29.86 50.26 41.72
C THR A 706 31.38 50.29 41.88
N ILE A 707 32.04 51.32 41.34
CA ILE A 707 33.50 51.49 41.41
C ILE A 707 33.96 51.87 42.83
N GLU A 708 33.17 52.65 43.57
CA GLU A 708 33.47 52.98 44.98
C GLU A 708 33.31 51.77 45.92
N MET A 709 32.41 50.85 45.61
CA MET A 709 32.25 49.60 46.38
C MET A 709 33.47 48.69 46.25
N ILE A 710 34.07 48.60 45.05
CA ILE A 710 35.27 47.79 44.77
C ILE A 710 36.52 48.36 45.45
N LYS A 711 36.65 49.68 45.57
CA LYS A 711 37.76 50.32 46.28
C LYS A 711 37.72 50.03 47.79
N ARG A 712 36.53 50.01 48.39
CA ARG A 712 36.35 49.67 49.82
C ARG A 712 36.71 48.21 50.12
N PHE A 713 36.47 47.30 49.19
CA PHE A 713 36.77 45.88 49.34
C PHE A 713 38.29 45.56 49.33
N ARG A 714 39.11 46.39 48.66
CA ARG A 714 40.57 46.21 48.58
C ARG A 714 41.35 46.73 49.79
N ALA A 715 40.71 47.49 50.68
CA ALA A 715 41.39 48.17 51.79
C ALA A 715 41.23 47.47 53.16
N ALA A 716 40.57 46.32 53.24
CA ALA A 716 40.31 45.63 54.52
C ALA A 716 41.45 44.65 54.90
N PRO A 717 42.02 44.72 56.12
CA PRO A 717 42.96 43.74 56.65
C PRO A 717 42.25 42.51 57.25
N SER A 718 42.84 41.32 57.05
CA SER A 718 42.37 39.97 57.46
C SER A 718 42.03 39.85 58.97
N PRO A 719 41.18 38.87 59.40
CA PRO A 719 40.82 37.62 58.73
C PRO A 719 39.55 37.71 57.85
N LEU A 720 39.63 37.13 56.65
CA LEU A 720 38.51 37.01 55.70
C LEU A 720 37.36 36.15 56.27
N PRO A 721 36.08 36.56 56.13
CA PRO A 721 34.95 35.64 56.29
C PRO A 721 34.84 34.71 55.07
N GLN A 722 34.16 33.58 55.25
CA GLN A 722 33.94 32.53 54.24
C GLN A 722 33.49 33.11 52.89
N ILE A 723 34.29 32.86 51.85
CA ILE A 723 33.96 33.20 50.47
C ILE A 723 32.93 32.20 49.93
N ASP A 724 31.85 32.71 49.35
CA ASP A 724 30.83 31.92 48.65
C ASP A 724 31.43 31.27 47.39
N ILE A 725 31.09 30.01 47.14
CA ILE A 725 31.50 29.20 45.98
C ILE A 725 31.21 29.89 44.63
N LEU A 726 30.25 30.83 44.58
CA LEU A 726 29.95 31.65 43.40
C LEU A 726 31.01 32.72 43.08
N GLU A 727 31.67 33.31 44.08
CA GLU A 727 32.76 34.28 43.86
C GLU A 727 34.05 33.58 43.42
N LEU A 728 34.32 32.39 43.97
CA LEU A 728 35.45 31.55 43.55
C LEU A 728 35.34 31.09 42.09
N ARG A 729 34.10 30.82 41.62
CA ARG A 729 33.82 30.45 40.21
C ARG A 729 34.08 31.59 39.24
N SER A 730 33.80 32.83 39.64
CA SER A 730 34.07 34.02 38.85
C SER A 730 35.59 34.27 38.71
N PHE A 731 36.35 34.00 39.78
CA PHE A 731 37.82 34.11 39.77
C PHE A 731 38.50 33.02 38.92
N ILE A 732 37.99 31.78 38.94
CA ILE A 732 38.47 30.66 38.10
C ILE A 732 38.15 30.89 36.62
N TYR A 733 37.02 31.52 36.30
CA TYR A 733 36.64 31.84 34.91
C TYR A 733 37.53 32.94 34.30
N ILE A 734 37.86 33.98 35.08
CA ILE A 734 38.79 35.04 34.67
C ILE A 734 40.19 34.47 34.38
N ASN A 735 40.67 33.53 35.19
CA ASN A 735 42.00 32.93 35.00
C ASN A 735 42.09 31.96 33.79
N ASN A 736 40.95 31.38 33.37
CA ASN A 736 40.89 30.54 32.17
C ASN A 736 40.80 31.34 30.87
N VAL A 737 40.26 32.56 30.91
CA VAL A 737 40.25 33.48 29.76
C VAL A 737 41.67 33.97 29.42
N PHE A 738 42.56 34.14 30.41
CA PHE A 738 43.95 34.51 30.18
C PHE A 738 44.85 33.37 29.66
N LYS A 739 44.38 32.10 29.64
CA LYS A 739 45.10 30.98 29.01
C LYS A 739 44.85 30.84 27.50
N ILE A 740 43.89 31.57 26.95
CA ILE A 740 43.48 31.48 25.54
C ILE A 740 44.19 32.52 24.65
N PHE A 741 44.90 33.49 25.24
CA PHE A 741 45.66 34.51 24.50
C PHE A 741 47.15 34.49 24.88
N PRO A 742 48.09 34.25 23.95
CA PRO A 742 49.49 34.60 24.17
C PRO A 742 49.66 36.13 23.98
N PRO A 743 50.50 36.81 24.79
CA PRO A 743 50.85 38.20 24.53
C PRO A 743 51.79 38.30 23.32
N PRO A 744 51.71 39.38 22.53
CA PRO A 744 52.64 39.59 21.43
C PRO A 744 54.03 39.94 21.98
N HIS A 745 55.02 39.15 21.56
CA HIS A 745 56.47 39.37 21.70
C HIS A 745 57.06 39.57 23.11
N SER A 746 57.70 38.53 23.65
CA SER A 746 59.16 38.49 23.93
C SER A 746 59.52 37.29 24.82
N SER A 747 60.79 36.91 24.73
CA SER A 747 61.46 35.71 25.25
C SER A 747 61.20 35.36 26.71
N LEU A 748 60.71 34.13 26.96
CA LEU A 748 61.06 33.29 28.12
C LEU A 748 60.58 31.84 27.90
N LYS A 749 61.49 30.87 27.90
CA LYS A 749 61.18 29.43 27.88
C LYS A 749 60.82 28.98 29.30
N CYS A 750 59.61 28.49 29.52
CA CYS A 750 59.27 27.69 30.71
C CYS A 750 58.62 26.35 30.28
N LYS A 751 59.15 25.25 30.82
CA LYS A 751 58.70 23.86 30.61
C LYS A 751 57.34 23.62 31.29
N PRO A 752 56.52 22.67 30.80
CA PRO A 752 55.25 22.32 31.45
C PRO A 752 55.49 21.57 32.77
N LEU A 753 54.80 22.02 33.82
CA LEU A 753 54.61 21.30 35.08
C LEU A 753 53.29 20.52 34.98
N THR A 754 53.38 19.20 35.03
CA THR A 754 52.27 18.27 35.28
C THR A 754 51.83 18.38 36.73
N PHE A 755 50.52 18.39 37.00
CA PHE A 755 49.99 18.05 38.32
C PHE A 755 48.70 17.23 38.24
N PHE A 756 48.68 16.25 39.16
CA PHE A 756 47.61 15.35 39.55
C PHE A 756 46.33 16.07 39.98
#